data_AF-A0A9D3MBA5-F1
#
_entry.id   AF-A0A9D3MBA5-F1
#
_cell.length_a   1.000
_cell.length_b   1.000
_cell.length_c   1.000
_cell.angle_alpha   90.00
_cell.angle_beta   90.00
_cell.angle_gamma   90.00
#
_symmetry.space_group_name_H-M   'P 1'
#
loop_
_entity.id
_entity.type
_entity.pdbx_description
1 polymer ?
#
loop_
_entity_poly.entity_id
_entity_poly.type
_entity_poly.pdbx_seq_one_letter_code
_entity_poly.pdbx_strand_id
1 'polypeptide(L)'
;MFRYLSDVDDSPYMMDPFSAHRQQMRSMFGSFGFEPFPFAPQIQPPRNPHIQAGAIAPFGMMGMGGEGFMDMFGMMRGMMENMEPMSGSPACQTYSSSTVISYSSSGSGTPRVYQQSSSTRTAPGGIRETRQAMRDSESGLERMSIGHHIRERAHVMERSRNHRTGDREERQDFINLEESEAAAFDDEWRREAGRYPPPNARGWTMAETEGRQRAGSSWPSPAPPAPPPHPPLTTTPRGTAHPRLAHATIGEREAEGKYSRMSIVNIVAREILDSRGNPTVEVDLHTEKGVFRAAVPSGASTGIYEALELRDGDASRYKGKGVLKAVANINDTIRPALIQSGISVVEQEKLDNMMIEMDGTENKSQFGANAILGVSLAVCKAGAAEKGVPLYRHIADLAGNTELVLPVPAFNVINGGSHAGNKLAMQEFMVLPVGAESFREALRVGAELYHTLRGVIRDKYGQDATNVGDEGGFAPNILENSEALELLKTAIEKAGFTDKVVVGMDVAASEFYRDGKYDLDFKSPPDPDRHISAEELSEIYQSFVSNYPVVSIEDPFDQDDWPAWSQLTASMGIQIVGDDLTVTNPRRIEKAAEERACNCLLLKVNQIGSVTEAIQACKLAQANGWGVMVSHRSGETEDTFIADLVVGLCTGQIKTGAPCRSERLAKYNQLMRIEEELGDQARFAGHNFRNPSAL
;
A
#
# COMPACT_ATOMS: atom_id res chain seq x y z
N MET A 1 35.49 29.72 -3.19
CA MET A 1 35.19 28.87 -2.01
C MET A 1 35.74 27.44 -2.13
N PHE A 2 35.69 26.79 -3.30
CA PHE A 2 36.00 25.35 -3.44
C PHE A 2 37.48 24.91 -3.41
N ARG A 3 38.46 25.81 -3.52
CA ARG A 3 39.88 25.45 -3.74
C ARG A 3 40.58 24.58 -2.67
N TYR A 4 40.10 24.49 -1.43
CA TYR A 4 40.83 23.70 -0.42
C TYR A 4 40.70 22.17 -0.60
N LEU A 5 39.76 21.69 -1.44
CA LEU A 5 39.62 20.26 -1.73
C LEU A 5 40.26 19.83 -3.07
N SER A 6 40.77 20.78 -3.86
CA SER A 6 41.46 20.54 -5.13
C SER A 6 42.98 20.72 -5.05
N ASP A 7 43.46 21.65 -4.22
CA ASP A 7 44.81 22.21 -4.36
C ASP A 7 45.91 21.39 -3.64
N VAL A 8 46.01 20.08 -3.95
CA VAL A 8 47.25 19.28 -3.97
C VAL A 8 47.12 18.28 -5.13
N ASP A 9 47.84 18.52 -6.23
CA ASP A 9 47.85 17.64 -7.40
C ASP A 9 48.54 16.27 -7.14
N ASP A 10 48.37 15.34 -8.08
CA ASP A 10 48.88 13.95 -8.14
C ASP A 10 48.03 12.82 -7.50
N SER A 11 46.73 13.04 -7.28
CA SER A 11 45.76 11.94 -7.10
C SER A 11 44.48 12.14 -7.94
N PRO A 12 44.29 11.40 -9.07
CA PRO A 12 43.16 11.60 -9.99
C PRO A 12 41.81 11.05 -9.47
N TYR A 13 41.65 10.89 -8.15
CA TYR A 13 40.49 10.25 -7.52
C TYR A 13 39.51 11.23 -6.85
N MET A 14 39.90 12.50 -6.69
CA MET A 14 39.21 13.51 -5.87
C MET A 14 38.45 14.57 -6.70
N MET A 15 37.38 14.17 -7.41
CA MET A 15 36.34 15.14 -7.83
C MET A 15 35.38 15.44 -6.67
N ASP A 16 34.79 16.64 -6.65
CA ASP A 16 33.66 16.99 -5.76
C ASP A 16 32.56 15.92 -5.87
N PRO A 17 32.30 15.12 -4.81
CA PRO A 17 31.32 14.04 -4.85
C PRO A 17 29.91 14.51 -5.19
N PHE A 18 29.54 15.74 -4.78
CA PHE A 18 28.23 16.29 -5.09
C PHE A 18 28.12 16.72 -6.55
N SER A 19 29.22 17.15 -7.19
CA SER A 19 29.25 17.37 -8.64
C SER A 19 29.27 16.05 -9.41
N ALA A 20 30.05 15.05 -8.97
CA ALA A 20 30.06 13.71 -9.56
C ALA A 20 28.65 13.08 -9.51
N HIS A 21 28.01 13.06 -8.34
CA HIS A 21 26.64 12.55 -8.16
C HIS A 21 25.61 13.32 -9.02
N ARG A 22 25.69 14.66 -9.08
CA ARG A 22 24.82 15.47 -9.96
C ARG A 22 25.05 15.19 -11.46
N GLN A 23 26.29 14.93 -11.87
CA GLN A 23 26.63 14.64 -13.27
C GLN A 23 26.25 13.20 -13.66
N GLN A 24 26.38 12.25 -12.74
CA GLN A 24 25.96 10.86 -12.91
C GLN A 24 24.42 10.73 -12.94
N MET A 25 23.71 11.45 -12.05
CA MET A 25 22.25 11.59 -12.13
C MET A 25 21.80 12.22 -13.45
N ARG A 26 22.43 13.33 -13.89
CA ARG A 26 22.16 13.93 -15.21
C ARG A 26 22.41 12.97 -16.37
N SER A 27 23.41 12.09 -16.27
CA SER A 27 23.65 11.05 -17.26
C SER A 27 22.53 10.00 -17.27
N MET A 28 22.04 9.57 -16.11
CA MET A 28 20.95 8.58 -16.03
C MET A 28 19.62 9.14 -16.55
N PHE A 29 19.25 10.35 -16.15
CA PHE A 29 17.97 10.96 -16.57
C PHE A 29 18.01 11.57 -17.99
N GLY A 30 19.18 12.02 -18.45
CA GLY A 30 19.35 12.56 -19.80
C GLY A 30 19.03 11.55 -20.91
N SER A 31 19.29 10.25 -20.68
CA SER A 31 18.90 9.16 -21.58
C SER A 31 17.38 8.98 -21.73
N PHE A 32 16.57 9.56 -20.84
CA PHE A 32 15.11 9.54 -20.89
C PHE A 32 14.50 10.89 -21.28
N GLY A 33 15.31 11.88 -21.69
CA GLY A 33 14.84 13.19 -22.16
C GLY A 33 14.32 14.14 -21.07
N PHE A 34 14.49 13.80 -19.78
CA PHE A 34 14.08 14.65 -18.67
C PHE A 34 15.22 15.60 -18.25
N GLU A 35 15.02 16.91 -18.40
CA GLU A 35 15.81 17.88 -17.66
C GLU A 35 15.41 17.86 -16.16
N PRO A 36 16.35 17.73 -15.22
CA PRO A 36 16.05 17.91 -13.80
C PRO A 36 15.76 19.39 -13.52
N PHE A 37 14.76 19.64 -12.67
CA PHE A 37 14.23 20.97 -12.31
C PHE A 37 15.33 22.06 -12.12
N PRO A 38 15.09 23.31 -12.58
CA PRO A 38 16.07 24.37 -12.48
C PRO A 38 16.29 24.82 -11.02
N PHE A 39 17.38 24.34 -10.42
CA PHE A 39 17.89 24.83 -9.14
C PHE A 39 18.35 26.30 -9.26
N ALA A 40 17.43 27.22 -9.00
CA ALA A 40 17.65 28.66 -9.13
C ALA A 40 18.68 29.19 -8.10
N PRO A 41 19.62 30.07 -8.51
CA PRO A 41 20.52 30.74 -7.57
C PRO A 41 19.81 31.87 -6.81
N GLN A 42 20.00 31.92 -5.49
CA GLN A 42 19.69 33.07 -4.61
C GLN A 42 18.27 33.66 -4.73
N ILE A 43 17.27 32.98 -4.14
CA ILE A 43 15.98 33.61 -3.84
C ILE A 43 16.16 34.61 -2.67
N GLN A 44 15.92 35.89 -2.92
CA GLN A 44 15.76 36.89 -1.86
C GLN A 44 14.35 36.80 -1.25
N PRO A 45 14.17 37.02 0.07
CA PRO A 45 12.85 36.94 0.70
C PRO A 45 11.95 38.13 0.29
N PRO A 46 10.64 37.89 0.06
CA PRO A 46 9.70 38.95 -0.29
C PRO A 46 9.41 39.88 0.90
N ARG A 47 9.21 41.18 0.61
CA ARG A 47 8.86 42.19 1.61
C ARG A 47 7.35 42.28 1.85
N ASN A 48 6.82 41.51 2.80
CA ASN A 48 5.72 41.96 3.66
C ASN A 48 5.49 41.02 4.85
N PRO A 49 5.17 41.53 6.06
CA PRO A 49 4.58 40.73 7.13
C PRO A 49 3.08 40.47 6.86
N HIS A 50 2.49 39.54 7.62
CA HIS A 50 1.05 39.19 7.62
C HIS A 50 0.51 38.41 6.40
N ILE A 51 1.12 37.26 6.09
CA ILE A 51 0.32 36.06 5.73
C ILE A 51 0.79 34.92 6.65
N GLN A 52 -0.16 34.30 7.38
CA GLN A 52 0.13 33.25 8.34
C GLN A 52 -0.17 31.88 7.70
N ALA A 53 0.84 31.28 7.08
CA ALA A 53 0.76 29.93 6.52
C ALA A 53 0.93 28.87 7.63
N GLY A 54 0.10 27.83 7.61
CA GLY A 54 0.08 26.77 8.63
C GLY A 54 1.32 25.88 8.62
N ALA A 55 1.67 25.34 9.79
CA ALA A 55 2.78 24.40 9.92
C ALA A 55 2.41 23.02 9.34
N ILE A 56 3.23 22.51 8.42
CA ILE A 56 3.25 21.09 8.05
C ILE A 56 4.45 20.47 8.76
N ALA A 57 4.19 19.66 9.78
CA ALA A 57 5.21 18.99 10.58
C ALA A 57 5.01 17.47 10.54
N PRO A 58 5.77 16.72 9.74
CA PRO A 58 5.91 15.28 9.91
C PRO A 58 6.84 15.00 11.11
N PHE A 59 6.46 14.05 11.96
CA PHE A 59 7.19 13.58 13.16
C PHE A 59 7.49 14.61 14.24
N GLY A 60 6.61 14.65 15.25
CA GLY A 60 6.90 15.23 16.56
C GLY A 60 7.87 14.37 17.38
N MET A 61 9.17 14.42 17.08
CA MET A 61 10.22 13.93 17.97
C MET A 61 10.58 15.01 19.00
N MET A 62 9.88 15.00 20.13
CA MET A 62 10.05 16.01 21.17
C MET A 62 11.23 15.68 22.09
N GLY A 63 12.43 16.17 21.72
CA GLY A 63 13.60 16.19 22.60
C GLY A 63 14.51 14.97 22.53
N MET A 64 15.25 14.82 21.42
CA MET A 64 16.48 14.02 21.37
C MET A 64 17.65 14.90 20.92
N GLY A 65 18.80 14.75 21.59
CA GLY A 65 20.04 15.46 21.25
C GLY A 65 20.72 14.92 20.00
N GLY A 66 21.76 15.62 19.52
CA GLY A 66 22.45 15.31 18.26
C GLY A 66 23.06 13.90 18.16
N GLU A 67 23.30 13.24 19.29
CA GLU A 67 23.78 11.85 19.34
C GLU A 67 22.75 10.86 18.77
N GLY A 68 21.45 11.08 18.99
CA GLY A 68 20.37 10.19 18.50
C GLY A 68 20.22 10.17 16.98
N PHE A 69 20.72 11.19 16.27
CA PHE A 69 20.78 11.18 14.81
C PHE A 69 21.99 10.42 14.25
N MET A 70 23.12 10.41 14.97
CA MET A 70 24.28 9.58 14.59
C MET A 70 23.94 8.09 14.64
N ASP A 71 23.15 7.67 15.62
CA ASP A 71 22.71 6.27 15.79
C ASP A 71 21.87 5.78 14.59
N MET A 72 20.98 6.63 14.07
CA MET A 72 20.25 6.36 12.82
C MET A 72 21.18 6.18 11.61
N PHE A 73 22.28 6.95 11.53
CA PHE A 73 23.29 6.75 10.48
C PHE A 73 24.16 5.51 10.69
N GLY A 74 24.39 5.09 11.94
CA GLY A 74 24.99 3.80 12.26
C GLY A 74 24.13 2.64 11.78
N MET A 75 22.83 2.68 12.11
CA MET A 75 21.82 1.73 11.62
C MET A 75 21.75 1.69 10.08
N MET A 76 21.75 2.86 9.42
CA MET A 76 21.70 2.93 7.95
C MET A 76 23.01 2.45 7.29
N ARG A 77 24.18 2.63 7.94
CA ARG A 77 25.47 2.07 7.48
C ARG A 77 25.46 0.54 7.57
N GLY A 78 25.06 -0.02 8.72
CA GLY A 78 24.93 -1.48 8.88
C GLY A 78 23.94 -2.10 7.90
N MET A 79 22.86 -1.37 7.56
CA MET A 79 21.89 -1.81 6.55
C MET A 79 22.48 -1.87 5.13
N MET A 80 23.46 -1.01 4.79
CA MET A 80 24.19 -1.10 3.51
C MET A 80 25.26 -2.19 3.51
N GLU A 81 26.00 -2.35 4.61
CA GLU A 81 27.02 -3.40 4.75
C GLU A 81 26.38 -4.81 4.65
N ASN A 82 25.18 -4.98 5.20
CA ASN A 82 24.40 -6.22 5.11
C ASN A 82 23.70 -6.45 3.75
N MET A 83 23.78 -5.53 2.78
CA MET A 83 23.23 -5.75 1.43
C MET A 83 24.19 -6.46 0.46
N GLU A 84 25.49 -6.53 0.74
CA GLU A 84 26.46 -7.12 -0.18
C GLU A 84 26.32 -8.64 -0.49
N PRO A 85 25.75 -9.53 0.35
CA PRO A 85 25.61 -10.94 -0.02
C PRO A 85 24.44 -11.22 -0.99
N MET A 86 23.53 -10.26 -1.24
CA MET A 86 22.28 -10.50 -1.98
C MET A 86 22.39 -10.40 -3.52
N SER A 87 23.58 -10.62 -4.10
CA SER A 87 23.73 -10.89 -5.53
C SER A 87 24.56 -12.15 -5.79
N GLY A 88 23.89 -13.31 -5.87
CA GLY A 88 24.49 -14.63 -6.03
C GLY A 88 25.13 -14.94 -7.40
N SER A 89 25.94 -14.03 -7.94
CA SER A 89 26.74 -14.27 -9.15
C SER A 89 28.10 -13.54 -9.06
N PRO A 90 29.23 -14.26 -8.90
CA PRO A 90 30.55 -13.66 -8.73
C PRO A 90 31.12 -12.99 -10.00
N ALA A 91 30.33 -12.89 -11.07
CA ALA A 91 30.68 -12.26 -12.33
C ALA A 91 29.99 -10.89 -12.56
N CYS A 92 29.12 -10.45 -11.64
CA CYS A 92 28.39 -9.19 -11.77
C CYS A 92 29.20 -7.98 -11.28
N GLN A 93 28.90 -6.79 -11.81
CA GLN A 93 29.27 -5.51 -11.19
C GLN A 93 28.03 -4.93 -10.50
N THR A 94 28.17 -4.44 -9.27
CA THR A 94 27.09 -3.73 -8.58
C THR A 94 27.51 -2.30 -8.26
N TYR A 95 26.52 -1.40 -8.24
CA TYR A 95 26.71 -0.02 -7.82
C TYR A 95 25.48 0.43 -7.03
N SER A 96 25.70 0.85 -5.78
CA SER A 96 24.69 1.49 -4.94
C SER A 96 25.09 2.93 -4.67
N SER A 97 24.10 3.81 -4.52
CA SER A 97 24.31 5.16 -3.99
C SER A 97 23.05 5.66 -3.31
N SER A 98 23.23 6.52 -2.30
CA SER A 98 22.13 7.16 -1.58
C SER A 98 22.58 8.55 -1.14
N THR A 99 21.67 9.52 -1.20
CA THR A 99 21.90 10.90 -0.74
C THR A 99 20.73 11.34 0.13
N VAL A 100 21.01 11.73 1.37
CA VAL A 100 20.05 12.32 2.31
C VAL A 100 20.34 13.81 2.43
N ILE A 101 19.29 14.63 2.39
CA ILE A 101 19.39 16.08 2.64
C ILE A 101 18.26 16.49 3.58
N SER A 102 18.61 17.11 4.70
CA SER A 102 17.68 17.68 5.68
C SER A 102 17.80 19.21 5.68
N TYR A 103 16.66 19.88 5.84
CA TYR A 103 16.54 21.34 5.87
C TYR A 103 15.69 21.76 7.07
N SER A 104 16.15 22.70 7.89
CA SER A 104 15.31 23.37 8.89
C SER A 104 15.46 24.90 8.88
N SER A 105 14.35 25.59 9.15
CA SER A 105 14.21 27.04 9.00
C SER A 105 13.45 27.65 10.19
N SER A 106 14.17 27.97 11.27
CA SER A 106 13.61 28.59 12.47
C SER A 106 13.37 30.11 12.31
N GLY A 107 12.40 30.48 11.45
CA GLY A 107 11.72 31.78 11.41
C GLY A 107 12.51 33.01 10.95
N SER A 108 13.80 33.13 11.24
CA SER A 108 14.61 34.32 10.95
C SER A 108 16.11 34.05 10.72
N GLY A 109 16.53 32.78 10.59
CA GLY A 109 17.92 32.38 10.37
C GLY A 109 18.20 31.87 8.95
N THR A 110 19.48 31.80 8.59
CA THR A 110 19.93 31.01 7.41
C THR A 110 19.51 29.55 7.58
N PRO A 111 18.95 28.89 6.54
CA PRO A 111 18.53 27.49 6.64
C PRO A 111 19.68 26.58 7.09
N ARG A 112 19.40 25.72 8.08
CA ARG A 112 20.33 24.65 8.47
C ARG A 112 20.15 23.51 7.48
N VAL A 113 21.21 23.23 6.73
CA VAL A 113 21.32 22.11 5.80
C VAL A 113 22.26 21.06 6.40
N TYR A 114 21.78 19.81 6.48
CA TYR A 114 22.62 18.62 6.63
C TYR A 114 22.52 17.83 5.32
N GLN A 115 23.66 17.43 4.76
CA GLN A 115 23.72 16.63 3.55
C GLN A 115 24.72 15.49 3.72
N GLN A 116 24.32 14.28 3.37
CA GLN A 116 25.22 13.13 3.35
C GLN A 116 24.93 12.25 2.13
N SER A 117 25.99 11.79 1.47
CA SER A 117 25.92 10.84 0.37
C SER A 117 26.86 9.66 0.60
N SER A 118 26.44 8.48 0.17
CA SER A 118 27.24 7.26 0.11
C SER A 118 27.18 6.68 -1.30
N SER A 119 28.22 5.97 -1.71
CA SER A 119 28.17 5.05 -2.85
C SER A 119 29.18 3.92 -2.70
N THR A 120 28.75 2.71 -3.03
CA THR A 120 29.60 1.51 -3.08
C THR A 120 29.58 0.93 -4.49
N ARG A 121 30.75 0.52 -4.99
CA ARG A 121 30.93 -0.17 -6.27
C ARG A 121 31.63 -1.50 -6.02
N THR A 122 31.07 -2.62 -6.46
CA THR A 122 31.72 -3.94 -6.38
C THR A 122 31.95 -4.53 -7.76
N ALA A 123 33.03 -5.31 -7.90
CA ALA A 123 33.41 -5.98 -9.14
C ALA A 123 34.09 -7.34 -8.87
N PRO A 124 34.14 -8.24 -9.88
CA PRO A 124 34.68 -9.60 -9.72
C PRO A 124 36.12 -9.63 -9.20
N GLY A 125 36.45 -10.72 -8.49
CA GLY A 125 37.75 -10.91 -7.84
C GLY A 125 37.84 -10.37 -6.39
N GLY A 126 36.78 -9.74 -5.90
CA GLY A 126 36.70 -9.12 -4.58
C GLY A 126 37.09 -7.64 -4.57
N ILE A 127 36.96 -6.95 -5.71
CA ILE A 127 37.28 -5.52 -5.82
C ILE A 127 36.08 -4.71 -5.35
N ARG A 128 36.28 -3.83 -4.37
CA ARG A 128 35.27 -2.87 -3.91
C ARG A 128 35.83 -1.46 -3.80
N GLU A 129 34.99 -0.48 -4.10
CA GLU A 129 35.20 0.95 -3.88
C GLU A 129 34.08 1.45 -2.97
N THR A 130 34.41 2.19 -1.92
CA THR A 130 33.44 2.89 -1.06
C THR A 130 33.74 4.37 -1.08
N ARG A 131 32.74 5.23 -1.27
CA ARG A 131 32.87 6.69 -1.14
C ARG A 131 31.76 7.23 -0.25
N GLN A 132 32.09 8.04 0.74
CA GLN A 132 31.12 8.76 1.57
C GLN A 132 31.48 10.24 1.61
N ALA A 133 30.48 11.12 1.62
CA ALA A 133 30.64 12.56 1.80
C ALA A 133 29.55 13.10 2.70
N MET A 134 29.91 14.00 3.61
CA MET A 134 29.06 14.57 4.65
C MET A 134 29.33 16.06 4.72
N ARG A 135 28.27 16.86 4.85
CA ARG A 135 28.36 18.30 5.01
C ARG A 135 27.24 18.79 5.92
N ASP A 136 27.64 19.35 7.07
CA ASP A 136 26.75 19.96 8.03
C ASP A 136 27.05 21.47 8.16
N SER A 137 26.03 22.27 7.89
CA SER A 137 26.11 23.73 8.04
C SER A 137 26.01 24.22 9.49
N GLU A 138 25.55 23.40 10.44
CA GLU A 138 25.42 23.76 11.85
C GLU A 138 26.74 23.62 12.64
N SER A 139 27.46 22.52 12.50
CA SER A 139 28.84 22.40 12.98
C SER A 139 29.85 23.11 12.07
N GLY A 140 29.50 23.29 10.79
CA GLY A 140 30.42 23.74 9.75
C GLY A 140 31.34 22.63 9.23
N LEU A 141 31.14 21.38 9.64
CA LEU A 141 31.95 20.23 9.22
C LEU A 141 31.62 19.79 7.80
N GLU A 142 32.67 19.55 7.00
CA GLU A 142 32.64 18.89 5.71
C GLU A 142 33.64 17.73 5.77
N ARG A 143 33.21 16.52 5.43
CA ARG A 143 33.98 15.28 5.57
C ARG A 143 33.78 14.41 4.33
N MET A 144 34.84 13.75 3.89
CA MET A 144 34.82 12.83 2.75
C MET A 144 35.73 11.65 3.04
N SER A 145 35.26 10.43 2.79
CA SER A 145 36.08 9.22 2.82
C SER A 145 36.01 8.43 1.52
N ILE A 146 37.14 7.82 1.15
CA ILE A 146 37.28 6.91 0.02
C ILE A 146 38.01 5.66 0.52
N GLY A 147 37.42 4.48 0.29
CA GLY A 147 38.00 3.19 0.63
C GLY A 147 38.19 2.33 -0.62
N HIS A 148 39.42 1.86 -0.82
CA HIS A 148 39.79 0.88 -1.83
C HIS A 148 39.95 -0.48 -1.16
N HIS A 149 39.31 -1.52 -1.71
CA HIS A 149 39.27 -2.87 -1.13
C HIS A 149 39.64 -3.93 -2.17
N ILE A 150 40.49 -4.90 -1.80
CA ILE A 150 40.77 -6.15 -2.54
C ILE A 150 40.60 -7.32 -1.58
N ARG A 151 39.42 -7.96 -1.61
CA ARG A 151 39.00 -9.01 -0.66
C ARG A 151 39.13 -8.48 0.77
N GLU A 152 39.86 -9.18 1.64
CA GLU A 152 40.06 -8.81 3.04
C GLU A 152 40.97 -7.58 3.25
N ARG A 153 41.71 -7.12 2.22
CA ARG A 153 42.62 -5.97 2.33
C ARG A 153 41.92 -4.67 1.94
N ALA A 154 42.13 -3.60 2.71
CA ALA A 154 41.67 -2.27 2.33
C ALA A 154 42.59 -1.13 2.79
N HIS A 155 42.56 -0.03 2.03
CA HIS A 155 43.09 1.27 2.42
C HIS A 155 41.93 2.28 2.36
N VAL A 156 41.66 2.97 3.48
CA VAL A 156 40.58 3.96 3.60
C VAL A 156 41.17 5.32 4.00
N MET A 157 40.99 6.31 3.13
CA MET A 157 41.39 7.70 3.35
C MET A 157 40.16 8.52 3.75
N GLU A 158 40.16 9.16 4.91
CA GLU A 158 39.17 10.16 5.31
C GLU A 158 39.83 11.55 5.43
N ARG A 159 39.20 12.57 4.86
CA ARG A 159 39.57 13.99 5.02
C ARG A 159 38.41 14.76 5.60
N SER A 160 38.69 15.58 6.61
CA SER A 160 37.72 16.41 7.34
C SER A 160 38.17 17.87 7.33
N ARG A 161 37.20 18.79 7.27
CA ARG A 161 37.43 20.23 7.34
C ARG A 161 36.25 20.92 8.04
N ASN A 162 36.53 21.71 9.07
CA ASN A 162 35.55 22.58 9.68
C ASN A 162 35.68 24.02 9.13
N HIS A 163 34.62 24.53 8.50
CA HIS A 163 34.59 25.87 7.89
C HIS A 163 34.35 27.01 8.91
N ARG A 164 34.04 26.70 10.18
CA ARG A 164 33.84 27.67 11.27
C ARG A 164 35.10 27.87 12.12
N THR A 165 35.81 26.80 12.46
CA THR A 165 37.07 26.88 13.21
C THR A 165 38.29 27.03 12.28
N GLY A 166 38.20 26.48 11.06
CA GLY A 166 39.29 26.42 10.08
C GLY A 166 40.05 25.10 10.08
N ASP A 167 39.78 24.24 11.07
CA ASP A 167 40.48 22.97 11.29
C ASP A 167 40.36 22.01 10.10
N ARG A 168 41.40 21.19 9.93
CA ARG A 168 41.61 20.27 8.82
C ARG A 168 42.29 19.02 9.34
N GLU A 169 41.73 17.87 9.02
CA GLU A 169 42.23 16.57 9.44
C GLU A 169 42.29 15.62 8.25
N GLU A 170 43.28 14.75 8.25
CA GLU A 170 43.40 13.64 7.32
C GLU A 170 43.76 12.39 8.12
N ARG A 171 43.03 11.30 7.88
CA ARG A 171 43.19 10.01 8.52
C ARG A 171 43.27 8.94 7.45
N GLN A 172 44.17 7.98 7.65
CA GLN A 172 44.28 6.78 6.82
C GLN A 172 44.10 5.56 7.75
N ASP A 173 43.21 4.66 7.37
CA ASP A 173 42.98 3.39 8.05
C ASP A 173 43.36 2.24 7.09
N PHE A 174 44.23 1.35 7.55
CA PHE A 174 44.69 0.18 6.80
C PHE A 174 44.08 -1.08 7.42
N ILE A 175 43.48 -1.93 6.58
CA ILE A 175 42.78 -3.15 7.00
C ILE A 175 43.50 -4.34 6.37
N ASN A 176 44.04 -5.23 7.22
CA ASN A 176 44.85 -6.40 6.82
C ASN A 176 46.03 -6.05 5.89
N LEU A 177 46.61 -4.87 6.09
CA LEU A 177 47.62 -4.24 5.24
C LEU A 177 48.51 -3.36 6.12
N GLU A 178 49.83 -3.38 5.94
CA GLU A 178 50.74 -2.48 6.65
C GLU A 178 50.82 -1.11 5.97
N GLU A 179 51.06 -0.03 6.73
CA GLU A 179 51.19 1.35 6.18
C GLU A 179 52.23 1.43 5.05
N SER A 180 53.35 0.70 5.18
CA SER A 180 54.40 0.62 4.15
C SER A 180 53.97 -0.07 2.85
N GLU A 181 52.86 -0.81 2.86
CA GLU A 181 52.33 -1.51 1.69
C GLU A 181 51.25 -0.68 0.96
N ALA A 182 50.73 0.39 1.56
CA ALA A 182 49.59 1.16 1.08
C ALA A 182 49.73 1.62 -0.39
N ALA A 183 50.87 2.19 -0.76
CA ALA A 183 51.11 2.66 -2.13
C ALA A 183 51.11 1.51 -3.16
N ALA A 184 51.67 0.34 -2.79
CA ALA A 184 51.66 -0.84 -3.66
C ALA A 184 50.27 -1.47 -3.76
N PHE A 185 49.49 -1.45 -2.67
CA PHE A 185 48.10 -1.87 -2.65
C PHE A 185 47.20 -0.96 -3.50
N ASP A 186 47.40 0.36 -3.45
CA ASP A 186 46.64 1.29 -4.28
C ASP A 186 46.93 1.08 -5.77
N ASP A 187 48.19 0.93 -6.18
CA ASP A 187 48.52 0.62 -7.58
C ASP A 187 48.06 -0.78 -8.01
N GLU A 188 48.05 -1.77 -7.10
CA GLU A 188 47.40 -3.06 -7.32
C GLU A 188 45.89 -2.89 -7.58
N TRP A 189 45.19 -2.17 -6.70
CA TRP A 189 43.75 -1.93 -6.77
C TRP A 189 43.38 -1.16 -8.04
N ARG A 190 44.11 -0.11 -8.39
CA ARG A 190 43.93 0.68 -9.63
C ARG A 190 43.99 -0.21 -10.87
N ARG A 191 44.97 -1.12 -10.92
CA ARG A 191 45.19 -2.06 -12.04
C ARG A 191 44.10 -3.12 -12.15
N GLU A 192 43.60 -3.63 -11.04
CA GLU A 192 42.51 -4.63 -11.03
C GLU A 192 41.14 -3.97 -11.29
N ALA A 193 40.82 -2.88 -10.58
CA ALA A 193 39.60 -2.09 -10.77
C ALA A 193 39.51 -1.44 -12.17
N GLY A 194 40.65 -1.14 -12.80
CA GLY A 194 40.73 -0.64 -14.17
C GLY A 194 40.21 -1.61 -15.23
N ARG A 195 40.13 -2.92 -14.93
CA ARG A 195 39.45 -3.91 -15.81
C ARG A 195 37.93 -3.80 -15.75
N TYR A 196 37.40 -3.13 -14.74
CA TYR A 196 35.98 -2.99 -14.45
C TYR A 196 35.61 -1.50 -14.38
N PRO A 197 35.76 -0.75 -15.49
CA PRO A 197 35.52 0.69 -15.50
C PRO A 197 34.04 1.02 -15.19
N PRO A 198 33.74 2.17 -14.58
CA PRO A 198 32.37 2.56 -14.27
C PRO A 198 31.52 2.71 -15.57
N PRO A 199 30.19 2.55 -15.51
CA PRO A 199 29.33 2.42 -16.71
C PRO A 199 29.47 3.50 -17.79
N ASN A 200 29.91 4.71 -17.42
CA ASN A 200 30.03 5.86 -18.32
C ASN A 200 31.44 6.09 -18.90
N ALA A 201 32.43 5.23 -18.62
CA ALA A 201 33.83 5.47 -19.00
C ALA A 201 34.07 5.53 -20.53
N ARG A 202 33.19 4.94 -21.36
CA ARG A 202 33.33 4.92 -22.83
C ARG A 202 33.19 6.30 -23.52
N GLY A 203 32.89 7.37 -22.78
CA GLY A 203 32.85 8.74 -23.30
C GLY A 203 34.17 9.52 -23.23
N TRP A 204 35.24 8.96 -22.65
CA TRP A 204 36.43 9.73 -22.23
C TRP A 204 37.75 9.37 -22.93
N THR A 205 37.73 8.53 -23.96
CA THR A 205 38.92 8.18 -24.77
C THR A 205 38.56 8.15 -26.25
N MET A 206 39.42 8.72 -27.12
CA MET A 206 39.24 8.96 -28.58
C MET A 206 38.64 10.33 -28.98
N ALA A 207 39.14 11.45 -28.42
CA ALA A 207 38.83 12.80 -28.92
C ALA A 207 39.96 13.86 -28.83
N GLU A 208 41.16 13.54 -28.34
CA GLU A 208 42.27 14.51 -28.17
C GLU A 208 43.56 14.16 -28.91
N THR A 209 43.46 13.45 -30.03
CA THR A 209 44.58 13.25 -30.97
C THR A 209 44.15 13.39 -32.43
N GLU A 210 43.84 14.63 -32.86
CA GLU A 210 44.34 15.20 -34.12
C GLU A 210 43.98 16.69 -34.25
N GLY A 211 44.68 17.40 -35.15
CA GLY A 211 44.72 18.86 -35.14
C GLY A 211 43.77 19.56 -36.12
N ARG A 212 43.38 20.78 -35.76
CA ARG A 212 42.98 21.89 -36.65
C ARG A 212 42.10 21.55 -37.88
N GLN A 213 40.88 22.08 -37.89
CA GLN A 213 40.56 23.17 -38.82
C GLN A 213 39.33 23.99 -38.41
N ARG A 214 39.23 25.21 -38.96
CA ARG A 214 38.03 26.06 -38.84
C ARG A 214 37.12 25.84 -40.03
N ALA A 215 35.83 25.63 -39.79
CA ALA A 215 34.76 26.01 -40.70
C ALA A 215 33.63 26.59 -39.85
N GLY A 216 33.04 27.71 -40.28
CA GLY A 216 31.98 28.39 -39.54
C GLY A 216 30.71 28.48 -40.38
N SER A 217 29.56 28.39 -39.71
CA SER A 217 28.26 28.82 -40.24
C SER A 217 27.41 29.36 -39.09
N SER A 218 26.58 30.36 -39.39
CA SER A 218 25.87 31.15 -38.39
C SER A 218 24.43 31.41 -38.82
N TRP A 219 23.45 30.93 -38.03
CA TRP A 219 22.05 31.37 -38.13
C TRP A 219 21.45 31.54 -36.71
N PRO A 220 20.49 32.46 -36.52
CA PRO A 220 20.13 32.99 -35.20
C PRO A 220 18.97 32.22 -34.52
N SER A 221 18.89 32.35 -33.20
CA SER A 221 17.78 31.83 -32.39
C SER A 221 16.50 32.70 -32.55
N PRO A 222 15.30 32.10 -32.65
CA PRO A 222 14.03 32.82 -32.56
C PRO A 222 13.67 33.17 -31.11
N ALA A 223 12.98 34.29 -30.91
CA ALA A 223 12.44 34.71 -29.61
C ALA A 223 11.01 34.16 -29.38
N PRO A 224 10.55 33.99 -28.13
CA PRO A 224 9.21 33.46 -27.83
C PRO A 224 8.08 34.47 -28.16
N PRO A 225 6.88 33.99 -28.52
CA PRO A 225 5.74 34.84 -28.88
C PRO A 225 5.03 35.45 -27.66
N ALA A 226 4.37 36.60 -27.89
CA ALA A 226 3.55 37.30 -26.89
C ALA A 226 2.09 36.82 -26.88
N PRO A 227 1.34 36.97 -25.76
CA PRO A 227 -0.05 36.53 -25.66
C PRO A 227 -1.04 37.41 -26.46
N PRO A 228 -2.19 36.85 -26.88
CA PRO A 228 -3.19 37.56 -27.70
C PRO A 228 -4.07 38.54 -26.90
N PRO A 229 -4.62 39.58 -27.55
CA PRO A 229 -5.48 40.58 -26.90
C PRO A 229 -6.95 40.15 -26.77
N HIS A 230 -7.66 40.72 -25.79
CA HIS A 230 -9.11 40.57 -25.60
C HIS A 230 -9.92 41.40 -26.62
N PRO A 231 -11.12 40.94 -27.04
CA PRO A 231 -12.04 41.72 -27.86
C PRO A 231 -12.75 42.84 -27.05
N PRO A 232 -13.14 43.96 -27.69
CA PRO A 232 -13.72 45.11 -27.01
C PRO A 232 -15.22 44.95 -26.67
N LEU A 233 -15.63 45.57 -25.56
CA LEU A 233 -17.04 45.74 -25.17
C LEU A 233 -17.73 46.77 -26.07
N THR A 234 -18.80 46.38 -26.75
CA THR A 234 -19.69 47.30 -27.49
C THR A 234 -20.84 47.78 -26.62
N THR A 235 -21.03 49.10 -26.56
CA THR A 235 -22.10 49.74 -25.79
C THR A 235 -23.32 50.01 -26.68
N THR A 236 -24.53 49.88 -26.12
CA THR A 236 -25.78 50.36 -26.74
C THR A 236 -26.67 51.08 -25.72
N PRO A 237 -27.46 52.11 -26.09
CA PRO A 237 -28.14 52.99 -25.13
C PRO A 237 -29.60 52.57 -24.83
N ARG A 238 -30.17 53.16 -23.77
CA ARG A 238 -31.60 53.05 -23.40
C ARG A 238 -32.50 54.00 -24.23
N GLY A 239 -33.78 53.65 -24.40
CA GLY A 239 -34.86 54.57 -24.82
C GLY A 239 -36.07 53.86 -25.45
N THR A 240 -36.98 53.21 -24.70
CA THR A 240 -38.20 53.79 -24.05
C THR A 240 -39.28 54.35 -24.99
N ALA A 241 -40.33 53.56 -25.24
CA ALA A 241 -41.69 54.01 -25.61
C ALA A 241 -42.76 52.94 -25.22
N HIS A 242 -44.02 53.36 -25.12
CA HIS A 242 -45.20 52.61 -24.60
C HIS A 242 -46.35 52.64 -25.66
N PRO A 243 -47.56 52.06 -25.44
CA PRO A 243 -47.92 50.72 -24.93
C PRO A 243 -49.17 50.06 -25.64
N ARG A 244 -49.63 48.92 -25.09
CA ARG A 244 -51.03 48.36 -25.07
C ARG A 244 -51.54 47.44 -26.20
N LEU A 245 -52.50 46.60 -25.75
CA LEU A 245 -53.42 45.66 -26.43
C LEU A 245 -52.85 44.27 -26.79
N ALA A 246 -53.60 43.17 -26.68
CA ALA A 246 -54.70 42.73 -25.77
C ALA A 246 -55.04 41.25 -26.09
N HIS A 247 -55.51 40.48 -25.09
CA HIS A 247 -55.87 39.05 -25.22
C HIS A 247 -54.70 38.10 -25.57
N ALA A 248 -54.75 36.79 -25.31
CA ALA A 248 -55.83 35.97 -24.75
C ALA A 248 -55.34 35.04 -23.62
N THR A 249 -56.29 34.49 -22.86
CA THR A 249 -56.05 33.44 -21.84
C THR A 249 -55.58 32.15 -22.48
N ILE A 250 -54.51 31.56 -21.94
CA ILE A 250 -54.19 30.12 -22.08
C ILE A 250 -54.22 29.53 -20.67
N GLY A 251 -54.86 28.37 -20.53
CA GLY A 251 -55.10 27.74 -19.23
C GLY A 251 -53.84 27.23 -18.56
N GLU A 252 -53.96 26.97 -17.26
CA GLU A 252 -52.94 26.36 -16.43
C GLU A 252 -52.54 25.00 -17.02
N ARG A 253 -51.33 24.90 -17.56
CA ARG A 253 -50.65 23.61 -17.65
C ARG A 253 -50.02 23.34 -16.31
N GLU A 254 -50.33 22.18 -15.75
CA GLU A 254 -49.74 21.70 -14.51
C GLU A 254 -48.21 21.77 -14.59
N ALA A 255 -47.59 22.23 -13.51
CA ALA A 255 -46.15 22.27 -13.39
C ALA A 255 -45.63 20.85 -13.14
N GLU A 256 -45.57 20.02 -14.20
CA GLU A 256 -44.69 18.86 -14.26
C GLU A 256 -43.24 19.35 -14.06
N GLY A 257 -42.84 19.42 -12.80
CA GLY A 257 -41.50 19.79 -12.38
C GLY A 257 -40.53 18.75 -12.91
N LYS A 258 -39.95 19.05 -14.09
CA LYS A 258 -38.71 18.42 -14.55
C LYS A 258 -37.60 18.77 -13.57
N TYR A 259 -37.56 18.05 -12.45
CA TYR A 259 -36.31 17.74 -11.80
C TYR A 259 -35.40 17.15 -12.88
N SER A 260 -34.36 17.91 -13.24
CA SER A 260 -33.27 17.35 -14.03
C SER A 260 -32.67 16.25 -13.18
N ARG A 261 -32.95 14.99 -13.53
CA ARG A 261 -32.29 13.84 -12.88
C ARG A 261 -30.81 14.00 -13.15
N MET A 262 -30.05 14.32 -12.11
CA MET A 262 -28.61 14.50 -12.19
C MET A 262 -27.99 13.15 -12.56
N SER A 263 -27.69 12.99 -13.84
CA SER A 263 -27.08 11.79 -14.40
C SER A 263 -25.57 11.78 -14.13
N ILE A 264 -24.93 10.66 -14.44
CA ILE A 264 -23.48 10.58 -14.53
C ILE A 264 -23.02 11.60 -15.59
N VAL A 265 -22.18 12.56 -15.19
CA VAL A 265 -21.65 13.62 -16.07
C VAL A 265 -20.37 13.14 -16.76
N ASN A 266 -19.52 12.43 -16.04
CA ASN A 266 -18.29 11.83 -16.54
C ASN A 266 -17.83 10.67 -15.66
N ILE A 267 -16.97 9.80 -16.21
CA ILE A 267 -16.19 8.81 -15.45
C ILE A 267 -14.72 8.95 -15.87
N VAL A 268 -13.78 8.76 -14.95
CA VAL A 268 -12.34 8.72 -15.26
C VAL A 268 -11.70 7.60 -14.46
N ALA A 269 -11.28 6.54 -15.13
CA ALA A 269 -10.45 5.50 -14.52
C ALA A 269 -8.96 5.82 -14.67
N ARG A 270 -8.17 5.42 -13.68
CA ARG A 270 -6.70 5.50 -13.68
C ARG A 270 -6.08 4.32 -12.94
N GLU A 271 -4.77 4.16 -13.12
CA GLU A 271 -3.96 3.20 -12.37
C GLU A 271 -3.34 3.89 -11.15
N ILE A 272 -3.52 3.29 -9.97
CA ILE A 272 -2.82 3.63 -8.72
C ILE A 272 -2.05 2.39 -8.22
N LEU A 273 -1.50 2.42 -7.00
CA LEU A 273 -0.81 1.27 -6.39
C LEU A 273 -1.57 0.76 -5.15
N ASP A 274 -1.57 -0.56 -4.96
CA ASP A 274 -1.99 -1.22 -3.72
C ASP A 274 -0.91 -1.11 -2.62
N SER A 275 -1.27 -1.52 -1.41
CA SER A 275 -0.43 -1.51 -0.20
C SER A 275 0.81 -2.41 -0.27
N ARG A 276 0.97 -3.16 -1.36
CA ARG A 276 2.12 -4.03 -1.67
C ARG A 276 2.90 -3.50 -2.89
N GLY A 277 2.54 -2.33 -3.42
CA GLY A 277 3.19 -1.67 -4.55
C GLY A 277 2.84 -2.25 -5.94
N ASN A 278 1.78 -3.05 -6.05
CA ASN A 278 1.28 -3.54 -7.34
C ASN A 278 0.24 -2.55 -7.89
N PRO A 279 0.08 -2.42 -9.21
CA PRO A 279 -0.99 -1.62 -9.79
C PRO A 279 -2.39 -2.05 -9.35
N THR A 280 -3.32 -1.10 -9.24
CA THR A 280 -4.77 -1.37 -9.17
C THR A 280 -5.59 -0.22 -9.78
N VAL A 281 -6.89 -0.45 -9.95
CA VAL A 281 -7.84 0.47 -10.59
C VAL A 281 -8.39 1.46 -9.57
N GLU A 282 -8.38 2.75 -9.92
CA GLU A 282 -9.12 3.82 -9.25
C GLU A 282 -10.07 4.49 -10.25
N VAL A 283 -11.29 4.83 -9.81
CA VAL A 283 -12.34 5.47 -10.62
C VAL A 283 -12.86 6.73 -9.94
N ASP A 284 -12.84 7.85 -10.66
CA ASP A 284 -13.61 9.05 -10.35
C ASP A 284 -14.91 9.04 -11.16
N LEU A 285 -16.06 9.05 -10.48
CA LEU A 285 -17.37 9.32 -11.08
C LEU A 285 -17.78 10.77 -10.77
N HIS A 286 -18.19 11.51 -11.79
CA HIS A 286 -18.60 12.90 -11.68
C HIS A 286 -20.13 13.04 -11.78
N THR A 287 -20.74 13.78 -10.87
CA THR A 287 -22.11 14.32 -10.99
C THR A 287 -22.12 15.81 -10.66
N GLU A 288 -23.29 16.47 -10.74
CA GLU A 288 -23.44 17.86 -10.28
C GLU A 288 -23.17 18.04 -8.76
N LYS A 289 -23.13 16.94 -7.98
CA LYS A 289 -22.78 16.94 -6.55
C LYS A 289 -21.27 16.98 -6.29
N GLY A 290 -20.44 16.65 -7.28
CA GLY A 290 -18.98 16.60 -7.13
C GLY A 290 -18.34 15.37 -7.79
N VAL A 291 -17.21 14.93 -7.22
CA VAL A 291 -16.42 13.78 -7.69
C VAL A 291 -16.40 12.70 -6.62
N PHE A 292 -16.78 11.49 -6.99
CA PHE A 292 -16.91 10.32 -6.13
C PHE A 292 -15.87 9.30 -6.54
N ARG A 293 -14.93 9.02 -5.63
CA ARG A 293 -13.75 8.20 -5.89
C ARG A 293 -13.87 6.83 -5.25
N ALA A 294 -13.55 5.79 -5.99
CA ALA A 294 -13.35 4.46 -5.45
C ALA A 294 -12.10 3.76 -6.02
N ALA A 295 -11.43 2.98 -5.18
CA ALA A 295 -10.32 2.13 -5.57
C ALA A 295 -10.61 0.65 -5.30
N VAL A 296 -9.93 -0.24 -6.03
CA VAL A 296 -10.20 -1.68 -6.03
C VAL A 296 -9.09 -2.46 -5.30
N PRO A 297 -9.42 -3.35 -4.35
CA PRO A 297 -8.44 -4.23 -3.70
C PRO A 297 -8.11 -5.47 -4.56
N SER A 298 -7.00 -6.15 -4.25
CA SER A 298 -6.48 -7.31 -4.97
C SER A 298 -5.94 -8.39 -4.01
N GLY A 299 -6.12 -9.67 -4.34
CA GLY A 299 -5.70 -10.81 -3.51
C GLY A 299 -4.19 -11.07 -3.47
N ALA A 300 -3.76 -11.97 -2.59
CA ALA A 300 -2.49 -12.71 -2.70
C ALA A 300 -2.84 -14.15 -3.10
N SER A 301 -3.47 -14.86 -2.18
CA SER A 301 -4.29 -16.04 -2.43
C SER A 301 -5.65 -15.61 -3.03
N THR A 302 -6.12 -16.39 -3.98
CA THR A 302 -7.37 -16.17 -4.74
C THR A 302 -7.95 -17.53 -5.13
N GLY A 303 -9.13 -17.87 -4.61
CA GLY A 303 -9.86 -19.08 -5.00
C GLY A 303 -10.08 -19.15 -6.51
N ILE A 304 -10.03 -20.36 -7.07
CA ILE A 304 -10.06 -20.58 -8.54
C ILE A 304 -11.40 -20.21 -9.20
N TYR A 305 -12.38 -19.82 -8.38
CA TYR A 305 -13.74 -19.45 -8.76
C TYR A 305 -14.02 -17.94 -8.66
N GLU A 306 -13.05 -17.10 -8.25
CA GLU A 306 -13.20 -15.65 -8.21
C GLU A 306 -13.50 -15.05 -9.60
N ALA A 307 -14.25 -13.94 -9.63
CA ALA A 307 -14.40 -13.12 -10.81
C ALA A 307 -13.05 -12.50 -11.23
N LEU A 308 -12.77 -12.45 -12.53
CA LEU A 308 -11.42 -12.25 -13.04
C LEU A 308 -10.88 -10.84 -12.79
N GLU A 309 -9.82 -10.73 -11.99
CA GLU A 309 -9.02 -9.51 -11.93
C GLU A 309 -8.20 -9.34 -13.21
N LEU A 310 -8.60 -8.43 -14.11
CA LEU A 310 -7.94 -8.26 -15.40
C LEU A 310 -6.59 -7.54 -15.23
N ARG A 311 -5.51 -8.24 -15.59
CA ARG A 311 -4.13 -7.74 -15.62
C ARG A 311 -3.56 -7.62 -17.04
N ASP A 312 -2.57 -6.76 -17.21
CA ASP A 312 -1.95 -6.46 -18.51
C ASP A 312 -1.13 -7.64 -19.07
N GLY A 313 -0.45 -8.41 -18.21
CA GLY A 313 0.38 -9.56 -18.60
C GLY A 313 1.74 -9.20 -19.22
N ASP A 314 2.02 -7.90 -19.42
CA ASP A 314 3.32 -7.42 -19.91
C ASP A 314 4.40 -7.57 -18.82
N ALA A 315 5.22 -8.60 -18.93
CA ALA A 315 6.32 -8.87 -17.99
C ALA A 315 7.32 -7.70 -17.84
N SER A 316 7.42 -6.80 -18.83
CA SER A 316 8.30 -5.62 -18.76
C SER A 316 7.73 -4.49 -17.89
N ARG A 317 6.41 -4.49 -17.64
CA ARG A 317 5.68 -3.46 -16.90
C ARG A 317 5.08 -4.02 -15.62
N TYR A 318 5.54 -3.54 -14.46
CA TYR A 318 5.10 -4.02 -13.14
C TYR A 318 5.10 -5.57 -13.01
N LYS A 319 6.07 -6.26 -13.64
CA LYS A 319 6.18 -7.72 -13.65
C LYS A 319 4.90 -8.43 -14.16
N GLY A 320 4.21 -7.87 -15.16
CA GLY A 320 2.94 -8.38 -15.69
C GLY A 320 1.69 -7.85 -14.99
N LYS A 321 1.82 -7.17 -13.84
CA LYS A 321 0.70 -6.76 -13.00
C LYS A 321 0.08 -5.39 -13.34
N GLY A 322 0.38 -4.78 -14.48
CA GLY A 322 -0.33 -3.57 -14.92
C GLY A 322 -1.86 -3.78 -15.02
N VAL A 323 -2.65 -2.70 -14.95
CA VAL A 323 -4.12 -2.75 -15.11
C VAL A 323 -4.63 -1.80 -16.22
N LEU A 324 -3.78 -1.42 -17.17
CA LEU A 324 -4.15 -0.49 -18.23
C LEU A 324 -5.31 -1.02 -19.11
N LYS A 325 -5.44 -2.33 -19.30
CA LYS A 325 -6.61 -2.93 -19.97
C LYS A 325 -7.92 -2.65 -19.23
N ALA A 326 -7.96 -2.88 -17.91
CA ALA A 326 -9.15 -2.62 -17.09
C ALA A 326 -9.49 -1.12 -17.06
N VAL A 327 -8.47 -0.26 -16.95
CA VAL A 327 -8.61 1.21 -17.04
C VAL A 327 -9.13 1.66 -18.41
N ALA A 328 -8.68 1.02 -19.51
CA ALA A 328 -9.20 1.29 -20.85
C ALA A 328 -10.65 0.81 -21.01
N ASN A 329 -11.01 -0.39 -20.52
CA ASN A 329 -12.38 -0.90 -20.54
C ASN A 329 -13.36 0.06 -19.85
N ILE A 330 -12.98 0.64 -18.69
CA ILE A 330 -13.81 1.65 -18.03
C ILE A 330 -13.91 2.92 -18.87
N ASN A 331 -12.78 3.49 -19.30
CA ASN A 331 -12.75 4.78 -19.98
C ASN A 331 -13.40 4.72 -21.38
N ASP A 332 -13.18 3.67 -22.15
CA ASP A 332 -13.50 3.67 -23.58
C ASP A 332 -14.77 2.87 -23.89
N THR A 333 -15.24 2.01 -22.98
CA THR A 333 -16.47 1.20 -23.15
C THR A 333 -17.54 1.48 -22.08
N ILE A 334 -17.24 1.31 -20.78
CA ILE A 334 -18.25 1.43 -19.72
C ILE A 334 -18.72 2.89 -19.58
N ARG A 335 -17.79 3.85 -19.53
CA ARG A 335 -18.06 5.28 -19.41
C ARG A 335 -19.09 5.83 -20.41
N PRO A 336 -18.88 5.72 -21.74
CA PRO A 336 -19.83 6.29 -22.69
C PRO A 336 -21.21 5.63 -22.58
N ALA A 337 -21.28 4.33 -22.32
CA ALA A 337 -22.54 3.61 -22.18
C ALA A 337 -23.33 4.05 -20.93
N LEU A 338 -22.70 4.13 -19.75
CA LEU A 338 -23.37 4.57 -18.52
C LEU A 338 -23.81 6.04 -18.59
N ILE A 339 -23.03 6.92 -19.20
CA ILE A 339 -23.44 8.32 -19.44
C ILE A 339 -24.64 8.38 -20.41
N GLN A 340 -24.59 7.60 -21.51
CA GLN A 340 -25.68 7.54 -22.49
C GLN A 340 -26.98 6.93 -21.91
N SER A 341 -26.88 6.06 -20.90
CA SER A 341 -28.04 5.42 -20.26
C SER A 341 -29.01 6.42 -19.60
N GLY A 342 -28.49 7.56 -19.11
CA GLY A 342 -29.25 8.52 -18.30
C GLY A 342 -29.75 7.96 -16.95
N ILE A 343 -29.27 6.79 -16.52
CA ILE A 343 -29.64 6.18 -15.24
C ILE A 343 -29.04 7.01 -14.09
N SER A 344 -29.81 7.18 -13.01
CA SER A 344 -29.38 7.93 -11.83
C SER A 344 -28.51 7.07 -10.91
N VAL A 345 -27.51 7.67 -10.28
CA VAL A 345 -26.56 6.99 -9.37
C VAL A 345 -27.21 6.35 -8.13
N VAL A 346 -28.47 6.67 -7.80
CA VAL A 346 -29.22 5.99 -6.73
C VAL A 346 -29.78 4.61 -7.15
N GLU A 347 -29.76 4.29 -8.44
CA GLU A 347 -30.31 3.08 -9.05
C GLU A 347 -29.21 2.00 -9.19
N GLN A 348 -28.49 1.70 -8.09
CA GLN A 348 -27.30 0.83 -8.05
C GLN A 348 -27.46 -0.46 -8.86
N GLU A 349 -28.55 -1.20 -8.61
CA GLU A 349 -28.88 -2.47 -9.30
C GLU A 349 -28.96 -2.31 -10.82
N LYS A 350 -29.50 -1.21 -11.33
CA LYS A 350 -29.63 -0.98 -12.79
C LYS A 350 -28.28 -0.64 -13.43
N LEU A 351 -27.40 0.06 -12.71
CA LEU A 351 -26.06 0.39 -13.18
C LEU A 351 -25.13 -0.83 -13.12
N ASP A 352 -25.21 -1.62 -12.05
CA ASP A 352 -24.46 -2.88 -11.92
C ASP A 352 -24.92 -3.91 -12.96
N ASN A 353 -26.23 -4.17 -13.08
CA ASN A 353 -26.76 -5.10 -14.07
C ASN A 353 -26.40 -4.67 -15.51
N MET A 354 -26.45 -3.37 -15.83
CA MET A 354 -26.01 -2.88 -17.14
C MET A 354 -24.53 -3.16 -17.42
N MET A 355 -23.64 -3.03 -16.43
CA MET A 355 -22.22 -3.38 -16.59
C MET A 355 -22.00 -4.90 -16.75
N ILE A 356 -22.76 -5.72 -16.01
CA ILE A 356 -22.71 -7.18 -16.07
C ILE A 356 -23.23 -7.69 -17.44
N GLU A 357 -24.35 -7.15 -17.92
CA GLU A 357 -24.90 -7.45 -19.25
C GLU A 357 -23.98 -7.00 -20.39
N MET A 358 -23.27 -5.87 -20.23
CA MET A 358 -22.28 -5.40 -21.20
C MET A 358 -21.00 -6.22 -21.23
N ASP A 359 -20.56 -6.79 -20.10
CA ASP A 359 -19.44 -7.74 -20.05
C ASP A 359 -19.84 -9.08 -20.69
N GLY A 360 -21.03 -9.58 -20.34
CA GLY A 360 -21.63 -10.78 -20.94
C GLY A 360 -20.99 -12.10 -20.53
N THR A 361 -20.00 -12.11 -19.62
CA THR A 361 -19.35 -13.33 -19.13
C THR A 361 -19.66 -13.62 -17.66
N GLU A 362 -19.71 -14.90 -17.31
CA GLU A 362 -20.03 -15.38 -15.96
C GLU A 362 -19.05 -14.91 -14.88
N ASN A 363 -17.76 -14.78 -15.24
CA ASN A 363 -16.69 -14.38 -14.33
C ASN A 363 -16.14 -12.96 -14.61
N LYS A 364 -16.91 -12.10 -15.30
CA LYS A 364 -16.54 -10.70 -15.60
C LYS A 364 -15.19 -10.55 -16.31
N SER A 365 -14.86 -11.49 -17.21
CA SER A 365 -13.57 -11.60 -17.87
C SER A 365 -13.40 -10.76 -19.15
N GLN A 366 -14.47 -10.17 -19.69
CA GLN A 366 -14.37 -9.27 -20.85
C GLN A 366 -13.82 -7.90 -20.44
N PHE A 367 -14.35 -7.33 -19.37
CA PHE A 367 -13.91 -6.04 -18.83
C PHE A 367 -12.92 -6.18 -17.66
N GLY A 368 -13.04 -7.26 -16.89
CA GLY A 368 -12.39 -7.44 -15.58
C GLY A 368 -13.34 -7.08 -14.44
N ALA A 369 -13.41 -7.93 -13.41
CA ALA A 369 -14.14 -7.64 -12.17
C ALA A 369 -13.62 -6.34 -11.51
N ASN A 370 -12.32 -6.05 -11.66
CA ASN A 370 -11.70 -4.80 -11.23
C ASN A 370 -12.12 -3.57 -12.07
N ALA A 371 -12.56 -3.74 -13.31
CA ALA A 371 -13.16 -2.65 -14.09
C ALA A 371 -14.57 -2.32 -13.60
N ILE A 372 -15.42 -3.35 -13.46
CA ILE A 372 -16.82 -3.20 -13.06
C ILE A 372 -16.93 -2.70 -11.62
N LEU A 373 -16.18 -3.29 -10.68
CA LEU A 373 -16.26 -2.94 -9.27
C LEU A 373 -15.85 -1.48 -9.01
N GLY A 374 -14.77 -0.99 -9.64
CA GLY A 374 -14.32 0.40 -9.45
C GLY A 374 -15.42 1.41 -9.78
N VAL A 375 -16.18 1.16 -10.85
CA VAL A 375 -17.34 1.97 -11.22
C VAL A 375 -18.51 1.74 -10.25
N SER A 376 -18.82 0.49 -9.91
CA SER A 376 -19.90 0.09 -8.98
C SER A 376 -19.79 0.77 -7.61
N LEU A 377 -18.58 0.81 -7.05
CA LEU A 377 -18.27 1.48 -5.79
C LEU A 377 -18.39 3.01 -5.89
N ALA A 378 -17.94 3.60 -7.00
CA ALA A 378 -18.04 5.05 -7.24
C ALA A 378 -19.49 5.51 -7.47
N VAL A 379 -20.32 4.68 -8.12
CA VAL A 379 -21.78 4.85 -8.23
C VAL A 379 -22.40 4.87 -6.84
N CYS A 380 -22.12 3.89 -5.98
CA CYS A 380 -22.69 3.81 -4.64
C CYS A 380 -22.35 5.05 -3.78
N LYS A 381 -21.11 5.53 -3.86
CA LYS A 381 -20.67 6.78 -3.22
C LYS A 381 -21.42 8.02 -3.74
N ALA A 382 -21.67 8.09 -5.05
CA ALA A 382 -22.47 9.15 -5.65
C ALA A 382 -23.96 9.06 -5.28
N GLY A 383 -24.51 7.84 -5.20
CA GLY A 383 -25.89 7.56 -4.78
C GLY A 383 -26.19 8.01 -3.34
N ALA A 384 -25.22 7.85 -2.44
CA ALA A 384 -25.29 8.39 -1.07
C ALA A 384 -25.38 9.92 -1.05
N ALA A 385 -24.50 10.60 -1.78
CA ALA A 385 -24.48 12.06 -1.88
C ALA A 385 -25.67 12.66 -2.66
N GLU A 386 -26.23 11.92 -3.62
CA GLU A 386 -27.45 12.31 -4.33
C GLU A 386 -28.67 12.27 -3.39
N LYS A 387 -28.78 11.23 -2.56
CA LYS A 387 -29.77 11.15 -1.46
C LYS A 387 -29.50 12.15 -0.32
N GLY A 388 -28.26 12.62 -0.18
CA GLY A 388 -27.83 13.50 0.92
C GLY A 388 -27.66 12.77 2.26
N VAL A 389 -27.23 11.51 2.24
CA VAL A 389 -27.02 10.66 3.43
C VAL A 389 -25.59 10.10 3.47
N PRO A 390 -25.08 9.67 4.65
CA PRO A 390 -23.84 8.91 4.76
C PRO A 390 -23.86 7.60 3.95
N LEU A 391 -22.69 7.10 3.56
CA LEU A 391 -22.57 5.94 2.69
C LEU A 391 -23.11 4.66 3.33
N TYR A 392 -22.81 4.38 4.61
CA TYR A 392 -23.40 3.26 5.34
C TYR A 392 -24.94 3.29 5.34
N ARG A 393 -25.57 4.47 5.43
CA ARG A 393 -27.02 4.64 5.38
C ARG A 393 -27.58 4.38 3.97
N HIS A 394 -26.86 4.81 2.93
CA HIS A 394 -27.22 4.49 1.56
C HIS A 394 -27.13 2.98 1.28
N ILE A 395 -26.08 2.31 1.76
CA ILE A 395 -25.91 0.86 1.66
C ILE A 395 -27.01 0.13 2.44
N ALA A 396 -27.37 0.59 3.64
CA ALA A 396 -28.48 0.03 4.41
C ALA A 396 -29.81 0.14 3.66
N ASP A 397 -30.09 1.26 2.98
CA ASP A 397 -31.28 1.40 2.13
C ASP A 397 -31.29 0.38 0.96
N LEU A 398 -30.12 0.12 0.34
CA LEU A 398 -29.98 -0.87 -0.74
C LEU A 398 -30.13 -2.31 -0.24
N ALA A 399 -29.63 -2.60 0.96
CA ALA A 399 -29.82 -3.89 1.61
C ALA A 399 -31.26 -4.13 2.09
N GLY A 400 -31.96 -3.06 2.51
CA GLY A 400 -33.25 -3.12 3.20
C GLY A 400 -33.15 -3.06 4.73
N ASN A 401 -31.97 -2.71 5.27
CA ASN A 401 -31.70 -2.65 6.70
C ASN A 401 -32.16 -1.30 7.29
N THR A 402 -32.65 -1.32 8.53
CA THR A 402 -33.21 -0.13 9.21
C THR A 402 -32.34 0.27 10.39
N GLU A 403 -32.31 -0.55 11.44
CA GLU A 403 -31.38 -0.41 12.56
C GLU A 403 -29.96 -0.83 12.16
N LEU A 404 -28.94 -0.12 12.65
CA LEU A 404 -27.54 -0.28 12.25
C LEU A 404 -26.70 -0.84 13.41
N VAL A 405 -25.68 -1.63 13.08
CA VAL A 405 -24.81 -2.28 14.06
C VAL A 405 -23.33 -2.12 13.69
N LEU A 406 -22.52 -1.67 14.65
CA LEU A 406 -21.06 -1.61 14.56
C LEU A 406 -20.47 -3.01 14.75
N PRO A 407 -19.53 -3.45 13.88
CA PRO A 407 -19.00 -4.80 13.90
C PRO A 407 -17.98 -5.04 15.02
N VAL A 408 -17.81 -6.29 15.46
CA VAL A 408 -16.57 -6.71 16.11
C VAL A 408 -15.44 -6.73 15.06
N PRO A 409 -14.32 -6.02 15.30
CA PRO A 409 -13.14 -6.14 14.44
C PRO A 409 -12.38 -7.44 14.74
N ALA A 410 -12.10 -8.22 13.70
CA ALA A 410 -11.16 -9.32 13.72
C ALA A 410 -9.79 -8.82 13.26
N PHE A 411 -8.89 -8.57 14.21
CA PHE A 411 -7.57 -8.03 13.94
C PHE A 411 -6.59 -9.16 13.61
N ASN A 412 -6.16 -9.27 12.36
CA ASN A 412 -5.07 -10.17 11.94
C ASN A 412 -3.75 -9.70 12.57
N VAL A 413 -3.24 -10.40 13.60
CA VAL A 413 -2.11 -9.94 14.43
C VAL A 413 -0.86 -10.82 14.35
N ILE A 414 -0.95 -12.04 13.83
CA ILE A 414 0.19 -12.85 13.39
C ILE A 414 -0.13 -13.37 11.98
N ASN A 415 0.77 -13.13 11.03
CA ASN A 415 0.67 -13.63 9.66
C ASN A 415 1.53 -14.90 9.47
N GLY A 416 0.96 -15.88 8.79
CA GLY A 416 1.63 -17.04 8.20
C GLY A 416 1.24 -17.17 6.73
N GLY A 417 1.05 -18.41 6.26
CA GLY A 417 0.55 -18.72 4.90
C GLY A 417 1.31 -17.98 3.79
N SER A 418 0.58 -17.52 2.77
CA SER A 418 1.13 -16.72 1.68
C SER A 418 1.34 -15.24 2.04
N HIS A 419 0.88 -14.80 3.23
CA HIS A 419 1.01 -13.43 3.72
C HIS A 419 2.31 -13.14 4.50
N ALA A 420 3.16 -14.15 4.77
CA ALA A 420 4.41 -13.99 5.51
C ALA A 420 5.56 -14.93 5.08
N GLY A 421 6.79 -14.39 5.04
CA GLY A 421 8.04 -15.10 4.76
C GLY A 421 8.59 -15.96 5.92
N ASN A 422 7.71 -16.64 6.65
CA ASN A 422 8.01 -17.60 7.71
C ASN A 422 7.58 -19.02 7.30
N LYS A 423 7.78 -20.03 8.17
CA LYS A 423 7.33 -21.41 7.94
C LYS A 423 5.83 -21.63 8.17
N LEU A 424 5.27 -20.99 9.20
CA LEU A 424 3.87 -21.05 9.66
C LEU A 424 2.86 -21.19 8.52
N ALA A 425 2.16 -22.33 8.45
CA ALA A 425 1.33 -22.67 7.30
C ALA A 425 -0.02 -21.93 7.29
N MET A 426 -0.70 -21.84 8.43
CA MET A 426 -1.98 -21.12 8.53
C MET A 426 -1.76 -19.61 8.36
N GLN A 427 -2.68 -18.94 7.68
CA GLN A 427 -2.45 -17.61 7.12
C GLN A 427 -2.61 -16.45 8.11
N GLU A 428 -3.60 -16.52 8.99
CA GLU A 428 -3.99 -15.42 9.87
C GLU A 428 -4.38 -15.93 11.24
N PHE A 429 -3.80 -15.34 12.29
CA PHE A 429 -4.23 -15.53 13.66
C PHE A 429 -4.80 -14.20 14.15
N MET A 430 -6.11 -14.17 14.33
CA MET A 430 -6.90 -12.98 14.58
C MET A 430 -7.32 -12.86 16.05
N VAL A 431 -7.42 -11.64 16.56
CA VAL A 431 -8.03 -11.34 17.87
C VAL A 431 -9.31 -10.53 17.70
N LEU A 432 -10.38 -10.96 18.39
CA LEU A 432 -11.73 -10.40 18.33
C LEU A 432 -12.14 -9.91 19.74
N PRO A 433 -12.18 -8.59 19.99
CA PRO A 433 -12.59 -8.02 21.28
C PRO A 433 -14.12 -8.05 21.53
N VAL A 434 -14.71 -9.24 21.56
CA VAL A 434 -16.16 -9.47 21.72
C VAL A 434 -16.75 -8.94 23.03
N GLY A 435 -15.94 -8.84 24.10
CA GLY A 435 -16.34 -8.29 25.40
C GLY A 435 -16.08 -6.79 25.57
N ALA A 436 -15.86 -6.05 24.48
CA ALA A 436 -15.80 -4.60 24.49
C ALA A 436 -17.21 -3.96 24.55
N GLU A 437 -17.31 -2.77 25.14
CA GLU A 437 -18.58 -2.05 25.29
C GLU A 437 -18.96 -1.20 24.06
N SER A 438 -17.98 -0.94 23.17
CA SER A 438 -18.09 -0.11 21.97
C SER A 438 -17.05 -0.52 20.94
N PHE A 439 -17.22 -0.11 19.68
CA PHE A 439 -16.21 -0.32 18.64
C PHE A 439 -14.91 0.43 18.97
N ARG A 440 -14.99 1.66 19.48
CA ARG A 440 -13.85 2.43 19.97
C ARG A 440 -13.11 1.71 21.10
N GLU A 441 -13.80 1.05 22.03
CA GLU A 441 -13.13 0.24 23.04
C GLU A 441 -12.51 -1.03 22.43
N ALA A 442 -13.19 -1.70 21.50
CA ALA A 442 -12.66 -2.86 20.79
C ALA A 442 -11.35 -2.53 20.05
N LEU A 443 -11.29 -1.38 19.37
CA LEU A 443 -10.07 -0.92 18.70
C LEU A 443 -8.94 -0.59 19.69
N ARG A 444 -9.24 -0.02 20.86
CA ARG A 444 -8.26 0.15 21.94
C ARG A 444 -7.71 -1.19 22.41
N VAL A 445 -8.59 -2.15 22.74
CA VAL A 445 -8.22 -3.49 23.23
C VAL A 445 -7.34 -4.21 22.20
N GLY A 446 -7.73 -4.19 20.92
CA GLY A 446 -6.93 -4.76 19.83
C GLY A 446 -5.55 -4.12 19.69
N ALA A 447 -5.45 -2.79 19.78
CA ALA A 447 -4.17 -2.07 19.69
C ALA A 447 -3.26 -2.30 20.91
N GLU A 448 -3.80 -2.28 22.13
CA GLU A 448 -3.04 -2.54 23.36
C GLU A 448 -2.54 -4.00 23.43
N LEU A 449 -3.37 -4.96 22.99
CA LEU A 449 -2.97 -6.36 22.79
C LEU A 449 -1.87 -6.48 21.72
N TYR A 450 -2.03 -5.88 20.54
CA TYR A 450 -1.04 -5.93 19.47
C TYR A 450 0.33 -5.37 19.89
N HIS A 451 0.35 -4.25 20.62
CA HIS A 451 1.60 -3.73 21.20
C HIS A 451 2.20 -4.67 22.26
N THR A 452 1.37 -5.33 23.06
CA THR A 452 1.80 -6.33 24.05
C THR A 452 2.39 -7.58 23.37
N LEU A 453 1.73 -8.08 22.32
CA LEU A 453 2.18 -9.18 21.47
C LEU A 453 3.53 -8.87 20.80
N ARG A 454 3.74 -7.63 20.32
CA ARG A 454 5.04 -7.18 19.82
C ARG A 454 6.15 -7.37 20.85
N GLY A 455 5.84 -7.08 22.12
CA GLY A 455 6.74 -7.37 23.24
C GLY A 455 7.02 -8.86 23.39
N VAL A 456 5.97 -9.68 23.51
CA VAL A 456 6.09 -11.15 23.65
C VAL A 456 6.92 -11.78 22.52
N ILE A 457 6.65 -11.41 21.26
CA ILE A 457 7.37 -11.92 20.10
C ILE A 457 8.84 -11.46 20.11
N ARG A 458 9.12 -10.17 20.37
CA ARG A 458 10.51 -9.67 20.49
C ARG A 458 11.27 -10.40 21.59
N ASP A 459 10.64 -10.60 22.74
CA ASP A 459 11.28 -11.16 23.93
C ASP A 459 11.57 -12.67 23.77
N LYS A 460 10.86 -13.37 22.88
CA LYS A 460 11.05 -14.81 22.58
C LYS A 460 11.84 -15.10 21.28
N TYR A 461 11.68 -14.28 20.25
CA TYR A 461 12.22 -14.52 18.89
C TYR A 461 13.13 -13.39 18.36
N GLY A 462 13.41 -12.35 19.15
CA GLY A 462 14.27 -11.24 18.76
C GLY A 462 13.55 -10.14 17.97
N GLN A 463 14.26 -9.03 17.74
CA GLN A 463 13.68 -7.82 17.15
C GLN A 463 13.18 -8.04 15.71
N ASP A 464 13.87 -8.85 14.90
CA ASP A 464 13.53 -9.07 13.49
C ASP A 464 12.22 -9.85 13.30
N ALA A 465 11.81 -10.66 14.29
CA ALA A 465 10.52 -11.34 14.31
C ALA A 465 9.31 -10.40 14.52
N THR A 466 9.55 -9.12 14.83
CA THR A 466 8.51 -8.08 14.95
C THR A 466 8.36 -7.18 13.72
N ASN A 467 8.94 -7.58 12.59
CA ASN A 467 8.51 -7.11 11.29
C ASN A 467 7.11 -7.63 10.96
N VAL A 468 6.41 -6.95 10.06
CA VAL A 468 4.99 -7.23 9.74
C VAL A 468 4.81 -7.77 8.32
N GLY A 469 3.80 -8.61 8.13
CA GLY A 469 3.36 -9.10 6.83
C GLY A 469 2.58 -8.04 6.02
N ASP A 470 1.98 -8.48 4.92
CA ASP A 470 1.16 -7.64 4.03
C ASP A 470 0.02 -6.93 4.79
N GLU A 471 -0.51 -7.56 5.83
CA GLU A 471 -1.69 -7.10 6.57
C GLU A 471 -1.41 -6.43 7.92
N GLY A 472 -0.13 -6.31 8.28
CA GLY A 472 0.31 -5.64 9.51
C GLY A 472 0.43 -6.56 10.72
N GLY A 473 0.02 -7.83 10.62
CA GLY A 473 0.32 -8.84 11.64
C GLY A 473 1.81 -9.16 11.68
N PHE A 474 2.33 -9.61 12.82
CA PHE A 474 3.74 -9.97 12.95
C PHE A 474 4.06 -11.25 12.17
N ALA A 475 5.29 -11.34 11.64
CA ALA A 475 5.78 -12.50 10.89
C ALA A 475 6.92 -13.23 11.64
N PRO A 476 6.70 -13.79 12.84
CA PRO A 476 7.72 -14.56 13.55
C PRO A 476 8.07 -15.83 12.77
N ASN A 477 9.34 -16.25 12.83
CA ASN A 477 9.82 -17.46 12.16
C ASN A 477 9.50 -18.74 12.97
N ILE A 478 8.22 -19.01 13.11
CA ILE A 478 7.67 -20.24 13.72
C ILE A 478 7.13 -21.17 12.62
N LEU A 479 6.98 -22.45 12.96
CA LEU A 479 6.38 -23.50 12.12
C LEU A 479 5.04 -23.94 12.70
N GLU A 480 5.04 -24.33 13.97
CA GLU A 480 3.86 -24.84 14.67
C GLU A 480 2.73 -23.81 14.78
N ASN A 481 1.55 -24.16 14.29
CA ASN A 481 0.37 -23.29 14.37
C ASN A 481 -0.13 -23.10 15.82
N SER A 482 0.16 -24.06 16.72
CA SER A 482 -0.11 -23.97 18.16
C SER A 482 0.78 -22.95 18.88
N GLU A 483 2.01 -22.71 18.41
CA GLU A 483 2.90 -21.69 18.96
C GLU A 483 2.36 -20.27 18.69
N ALA A 484 1.74 -20.04 17.53
CA ALA A 484 1.05 -18.78 17.25
C ALA A 484 -0.11 -18.55 18.24
N LEU A 485 -0.88 -19.60 18.57
CA LEU A 485 -1.97 -19.53 19.55
C LEU A 485 -1.48 -19.30 20.98
N GLU A 486 -0.37 -19.94 21.39
CA GLU A 486 0.23 -19.72 22.72
C GLU A 486 0.85 -18.32 22.85
N LEU A 487 1.41 -17.75 21.77
CA LEU A 487 1.81 -16.34 21.71
C LEU A 487 0.62 -15.39 21.90
N LEU A 488 -0.51 -15.64 21.23
CA LEU A 488 -1.73 -14.84 21.41
C LEU A 488 -2.28 -14.94 22.83
N LYS A 489 -2.40 -16.16 23.37
CA LYS A 489 -2.82 -16.41 24.75
C LYS A 489 -1.93 -15.67 25.76
N THR A 490 -0.61 -15.80 25.62
CA THR A 490 0.36 -15.07 26.45
C THR A 490 0.18 -13.56 26.34
N ALA A 491 -0.11 -13.02 25.15
CA ALA A 491 -0.34 -11.59 24.96
C ALA A 491 -1.70 -11.11 25.53
N ILE A 492 -2.76 -11.92 25.41
CA ILE A 492 -4.09 -11.66 25.99
C ILE A 492 -4.02 -11.61 27.52
N GLU A 493 -3.36 -12.60 28.13
CA GLU A 493 -3.13 -12.65 29.59
C GLU A 493 -2.27 -11.47 30.06
N LYS A 494 -1.16 -11.19 29.37
CA LYS A 494 -0.22 -10.09 29.71
C LYS A 494 -0.84 -8.69 29.51
N ALA A 495 -1.81 -8.54 28.62
CA ALA A 495 -2.58 -7.31 28.42
C ALA A 495 -3.77 -7.18 29.38
N GLY A 496 -4.16 -8.26 30.09
CA GLY A 496 -5.30 -8.26 31.02
C GLY A 496 -6.67 -8.33 30.33
N PHE A 497 -6.76 -8.92 29.13
CA PHE A 497 -7.98 -8.95 28.32
C PHE A 497 -8.61 -10.34 28.13
N THR A 498 -8.26 -11.31 28.99
CA THR A 498 -8.76 -12.70 28.92
C THR A 498 -10.30 -12.79 28.89
N ASP A 499 -11.01 -11.95 29.64
CA ASP A 499 -12.48 -11.93 29.66
C ASP A 499 -13.11 -11.14 28.49
N LYS A 500 -12.31 -10.43 27.68
CA LYS A 500 -12.79 -9.56 26.58
C LYS A 500 -12.43 -10.04 25.18
N VAL A 501 -11.39 -10.86 25.01
CA VAL A 501 -10.83 -11.22 23.70
C VAL A 501 -10.91 -12.73 23.44
N VAL A 502 -11.42 -13.07 22.26
CA VAL A 502 -11.42 -14.41 21.68
C VAL A 502 -10.60 -14.43 20.39
N VAL A 503 -10.27 -15.62 19.89
CA VAL A 503 -9.41 -15.83 18.72
C VAL A 503 -10.22 -16.24 17.49
N GLY A 504 -9.83 -15.73 16.33
CA GLY A 504 -10.24 -16.23 15.02
C GLY A 504 -9.01 -16.72 14.26
N MET A 505 -9.21 -17.58 13.26
CA MET A 505 -8.15 -18.08 12.40
C MET A 505 -8.60 -18.07 10.95
N ASP A 506 -7.74 -17.61 10.02
CA ASP A 506 -7.80 -18.01 8.61
C ASP A 506 -6.65 -18.97 8.36
N VAL A 507 -7.02 -20.14 7.84
CA VAL A 507 -6.12 -21.23 7.52
C VAL A 507 -5.62 -21.13 6.08
N ALA A 508 -6.48 -20.69 5.15
CA ALA A 508 -6.28 -20.73 3.70
C ALA A 508 -5.80 -22.10 3.17
N ALA A 509 -6.46 -23.19 3.57
CA ALA A 509 -5.95 -24.55 3.37
C ALA A 509 -5.72 -24.95 1.90
N SER A 510 -6.42 -24.35 0.93
CA SER A 510 -6.15 -24.55 -0.51
C SER A 510 -4.70 -24.23 -0.90
N GLU A 511 -4.06 -23.25 -0.25
CA GLU A 511 -2.67 -22.88 -0.53
C GLU A 511 -1.69 -24.03 -0.24
N PHE A 512 -2.03 -24.93 0.69
CA PHE A 512 -1.24 -26.09 1.09
C PHE A 512 -1.91 -27.45 0.85
N TYR A 513 -3.03 -27.48 0.12
CA TYR A 513 -3.65 -28.72 -0.35
C TYR A 513 -2.82 -29.37 -1.47
N ARG A 514 -2.52 -30.66 -1.35
CA ARG A 514 -1.64 -31.44 -2.23
C ARG A 514 -2.18 -32.87 -2.36
N ASP A 515 -2.63 -33.24 -3.57
CA ASP A 515 -2.98 -34.62 -3.95
C ASP A 515 -3.97 -35.34 -2.99
N GLY A 516 -4.97 -34.63 -2.46
CA GLY A 516 -5.95 -35.18 -1.51
C GLY A 516 -5.53 -35.14 -0.03
N LYS A 517 -4.48 -34.37 0.28
CA LYS A 517 -3.90 -34.18 1.62
C LYS A 517 -3.45 -32.73 1.83
N TYR A 518 -2.97 -32.41 3.03
CA TYR A 518 -2.57 -31.05 3.44
C TYR A 518 -1.11 -31.01 3.94
N ASP A 519 -0.35 -30.00 3.52
CA ASP A 519 1.08 -29.83 3.83
C ASP A 519 1.35 -28.66 4.80
N LEU A 520 1.44 -28.94 6.10
CA LEU A 520 1.67 -27.92 7.13
C LEU A 520 3.11 -27.35 7.19
N ASP A 521 3.99 -27.66 6.22
CA ASP A 521 5.29 -27.00 6.01
C ASP A 521 5.51 -26.67 4.51
N PHE A 522 4.45 -26.36 3.76
CA PHE A 522 4.48 -26.14 2.30
C PHE A 522 5.45 -25.08 1.77
N LYS A 523 5.95 -24.21 2.65
CA LYS A 523 6.96 -23.18 2.34
C LYS A 523 8.40 -23.70 2.44
N SER A 524 8.59 -24.90 2.98
CA SER A 524 9.83 -25.68 2.89
C SER A 524 9.83 -26.58 1.65
N PRO A 525 10.97 -27.18 1.26
CA PRO A 525 11.02 -28.13 0.14
C PRO A 525 9.93 -29.22 0.25
N PRO A 526 9.27 -29.61 -0.86
CA PRO A 526 8.17 -30.57 -0.82
C PRO A 526 8.59 -31.93 -0.27
N ASP A 527 7.75 -32.48 0.60
CA ASP A 527 7.95 -33.78 1.24
C ASP A 527 6.58 -34.47 1.44
N PRO A 528 6.20 -35.42 0.57
CA PRO A 528 4.90 -36.09 0.65
C PRO A 528 4.68 -36.91 1.93
N ASP A 529 5.74 -37.32 2.63
CA ASP A 529 5.62 -38.17 3.82
C ASP A 529 5.14 -37.39 5.05
N ARG A 530 5.23 -36.05 5.05
CA ARG A 530 4.62 -35.17 6.08
C ARG A 530 3.20 -34.68 5.75
N HIS A 531 2.63 -35.05 4.60
CA HIS A 531 1.27 -34.62 4.23
C HIS A 531 0.21 -35.35 5.07
N ILE A 532 -0.69 -34.62 5.73
CA ILE A 532 -1.76 -35.16 6.59
C ILE A 532 -3.12 -35.20 5.88
N SER A 533 -4.06 -36.03 6.36
CA SER A 533 -5.42 -36.10 5.83
C SER A 533 -6.34 -34.99 6.35
N ALA A 534 -7.55 -34.88 5.77
CA ALA A 534 -8.58 -33.98 6.26
C ALA A 534 -9.04 -34.32 7.69
N GLU A 535 -9.08 -35.60 8.05
CA GLU A 535 -9.42 -36.07 9.39
C GLU A 535 -8.34 -35.69 10.40
N GLU A 536 -7.06 -35.91 10.08
CA GLU A 536 -5.92 -35.52 10.93
C GLU A 536 -5.88 -33.99 11.13
N LEU A 537 -6.18 -33.21 10.09
CA LEU A 537 -6.28 -31.76 10.16
C LEU A 537 -7.51 -31.29 10.97
N SER A 538 -8.63 -32.00 10.88
CA SER A 538 -9.83 -31.79 11.71
C SER A 538 -9.55 -32.03 13.19
N GLU A 539 -8.78 -33.06 13.55
CA GLU A 539 -8.35 -33.31 14.93
C GLU A 539 -7.45 -32.18 15.46
N ILE A 540 -6.57 -31.62 14.62
CA ILE A 540 -5.78 -30.42 14.97
C ILE A 540 -6.69 -29.24 15.31
N TYR A 541 -7.70 -28.92 14.49
CA TYR A 541 -8.64 -27.83 14.78
C TYR A 541 -9.45 -28.08 16.05
N GLN A 542 -9.93 -29.31 16.27
CA GLN A 542 -10.63 -29.70 17.50
C GLN A 542 -9.73 -29.51 18.73
N SER A 543 -8.44 -29.82 18.61
CA SER A 543 -7.46 -29.54 19.67
C SER A 543 -7.28 -28.03 19.92
N PHE A 544 -7.31 -27.19 18.88
CA PHE A 544 -7.16 -25.74 19.03
C PHE A 544 -8.38 -25.10 19.71
N VAL A 545 -9.60 -25.47 19.28
CA VAL A 545 -10.86 -25.02 19.91
C VAL A 545 -11.00 -25.52 21.36
N SER A 546 -10.37 -26.66 21.70
CA SER A 546 -10.39 -27.21 23.07
C SER A 546 -9.39 -26.56 24.03
N ASN A 547 -8.27 -26.02 23.53
CA ASN A 547 -7.16 -25.51 24.36
C ASN A 547 -7.00 -23.98 24.33
N TYR A 548 -7.60 -23.29 23.35
CA TYR A 548 -7.52 -21.85 23.14
C TYR A 548 -8.92 -21.27 22.88
N PRO A 549 -9.18 -19.98 23.12
CA PRO A 549 -10.50 -19.37 22.94
C PRO A 549 -10.83 -19.10 21.45
N VAL A 550 -10.65 -20.10 20.58
CA VAL A 550 -10.95 -20.01 19.14
C VAL A 550 -12.45 -20.12 18.92
N VAL A 551 -13.05 -19.07 18.32
CA VAL A 551 -14.50 -18.98 18.06
C VAL A 551 -14.85 -18.89 16.58
N SER A 552 -13.85 -18.74 15.70
CA SER A 552 -14.01 -18.68 14.25
C SER A 552 -12.83 -19.32 13.55
N ILE A 553 -13.09 -20.22 12.60
CA ILE A 553 -12.08 -20.77 11.67
C ILE A 553 -12.57 -20.55 10.24
N GLU A 554 -11.71 -20.01 9.40
CA GLU A 554 -11.91 -19.70 7.99
C GLU A 554 -11.01 -20.59 7.12
N ASP A 555 -11.54 -21.07 6.00
CA ASP A 555 -10.92 -22.00 5.04
C ASP A 555 -10.10 -23.16 5.65
N PRO A 556 -10.68 -23.95 6.58
CA PRO A 556 -10.04 -25.11 7.21
C PRO A 556 -9.65 -26.24 6.24
N PHE A 557 -10.24 -26.31 5.05
CA PHE A 557 -9.97 -27.31 4.01
C PHE A 557 -9.98 -26.66 2.64
N ASP A 558 -9.55 -27.39 1.61
CA ASP A 558 -9.56 -26.91 0.24
C ASP A 558 -10.96 -26.49 -0.22
N GLN A 559 -11.02 -25.50 -1.10
CA GLN A 559 -12.22 -24.96 -1.70
C GLN A 559 -13.16 -26.01 -2.33
N ASP A 560 -12.67 -27.19 -2.71
CA ASP A 560 -13.50 -28.32 -3.20
C ASP A 560 -13.46 -29.60 -2.34
N ASP A 561 -12.89 -29.58 -1.13
CA ASP A 561 -12.96 -30.69 -0.15
C ASP A 561 -14.28 -30.66 0.64
N TRP A 562 -15.39 -30.54 -0.09
CA TRP A 562 -16.77 -30.44 0.41
C TRP A 562 -17.14 -31.46 1.52
N PRO A 563 -16.69 -32.73 1.49
CA PRO A 563 -16.96 -33.67 2.57
C PRO A 563 -16.25 -33.32 3.89
N ALA A 564 -15.03 -32.77 3.86
CA ALA A 564 -14.29 -32.40 5.07
C ALA A 564 -14.93 -31.20 5.76
N TRP A 565 -15.25 -30.16 4.98
CA TRP A 565 -16.01 -28.98 5.43
C TRP A 565 -17.30 -29.37 6.17
N SER A 566 -18.11 -30.21 5.53
CA SER A 566 -19.42 -30.64 6.05
C SER A 566 -19.28 -31.47 7.35
N GLN A 567 -18.23 -32.27 7.47
CA GLN A 567 -17.94 -33.05 8.69
C GLN A 567 -17.47 -32.15 9.85
N LEU A 568 -16.56 -31.20 9.60
CA LEU A 568 -16.07 -30.27 10.62
C LEU A 568 -17.21 -29.37 11.14
N THR A 569 -17.99 -28.76 10.23
CA THR A 569 -19.14 -27.92 10.59
C THR A 569 -20.23 -28.69 11.33
N ALA A 570 -20.38 -30.01 11.10
CA ALA A 570 -21.26 -30.87 11.89
C ALA A 570 -20.70 -31.24 13.28
N SER A 571 -19.38 -31.21 13.48
CA SER A 571 -18.71 -31.54 14.74
C SER A 571 -18.48 -30.33 15.67
N MET A 572 -18.48 -29.11 15.13
CA MET A 572 -18.10 -27.89 15.85
C MET A 572 -19.27 -26.91 16.09
N GLY A 573 -19.33 -26.34 17.30
CA GLY A 573 -20.27 -25.27 17.64
C GLY A 573 -19.82 -23.84 17.29
N ILE A 574 -18.57 -23.67 16.86
CA ILE A 574 -17.95 -22.37 16.56
C ILE A 574 -18.42 -21.80 15.21
N GLN A 575 -17.93 -20.62 14.84
CA GLN A 575 -18.09 -20.10 13.50
C GLN A 575 -17.16 -20.82 12.53
N ILE A 576 -17.70 -21.32 11.41
CA ILE A 576 -16.91 -21.83 10.29
C ILE A 576 -17.20 -20.91 9.10
N VAL A 577 -16.17 -20.24 8.59
CA VAL A 577 -16.28 -19.22 7.53
C VAL A 577 -15.81 -19.84 6.21
N GLY A 578 -16.61 -19.67 5.15
CA GLY A 578 -16.20 -20.00 3.79
C GLY A 578 -15.74 -18.76 3.01
N ASP A 579 -14.47 -18.72 2.65
CA ASP A 579 -13.84 -17.71 1.79
C ASP A 579 -13.65 -18.26 0.37
N ASP A 580 -12.52 -18.91 0.03
CA ASP A 580 -12.29 -19.49 -1.30
C ASP A 580 -13.26 -20.66 -1.61
N LEU A 581 -13.84 -21.29 -0.57
CA LEU A 581 -14.99 -22.19 -0.72
C LEU A 581 -16.18 -21.53 -1.44
N THR A 582 -16.45 -20.25 -1.15
CA THR A 582 -17.67 -19.55 -1.60
C THR A 582 -17.41 -18.43 -2.60
N VAL A 583 -16.22 -17.82 -2.59
CA VAL A 583 -15.76 -16.67 -3.38
C VAL A 583 -16.81 -15.55 -3.53
N THR A 584 -17.59 -15.28 -2.48
CA THR A 584 -18.72 -14.33 -2.51
C THR A 584 -19.76 -14.62 -3.62
N ASN A 585 -19.76 -15.83 -4.19
CA ASN A 585 -20.57 -16.23 -5.34
C ASN A 585 -21.87 -16.93 -4.91
N PRO A 586 -23.06 -16.41 -5.28
CA PRO A 586 -24.35 -16.98 -4.88
C PRO A 586 -24.49 -18.49 -5.09
N ARG A 587 -23.98 -19.05 -6.20
CA ARG A 587 -24.13 -20.50 -6.47
C ARG A 587 -23.29 -21.39 -5.56
N ARG A 588 -22.09 -20.93 -5.16
CA ARG A 588 -21.26 -21.67 -4.19
C ARG A 588 -21.77 -21.48 -2.77
N ILE A 589 -22.38 -20.33 -2.45
CA ILE A 589 -23.10 -20.11 -1.19
C ILE A 589 -24.35 -21.01 -1.10
N GLU A 590 -25.15 -21.11 -2.17
CA GLU A 590 -26.30 -22.03 -2.27
C GLU A 590 -25.85 -23.48 -2.01
N LYS A 591 -24.86 -23.97 -2.76
CA LYS A 591 -24.30 -25.32 -2.54
C LYS A 591 -23.80 -25.52 -1.10
N ALA A 592 -23.07 -24.56 -0.55
CA ALA A 592 -22.52 -24.65 0.80
C ALA A 592 -23.60 -24.61 1.90
N ALA A 593 -24.75 -23.98 1.66
CA ALA A 593 -25.92 -24.07 2.52
C ALA A 593 -26.64 -25.43 2.40
N GLU A 594 -26.77 -25.98 1.19
CA GLU A 594 -27.35 -27.30 0.95
C GLU A 594 -26.53 -28.43 1.62
N GLU A 595 -25.21 -28.43 1.42
CA GLU A 595 -24.29 -29.43 2.00
C GLU A 595 -23.95 -29.16 3.47
N ARG A 596 -24.27 -27.95 3.99
CA ARG A 596 -23.92 -27.45 5.34
C ARG A 596 -22.40 -27.40 5.58
N ALA A 597 -21.67 -27.01 4.54
CA ALA A 597 -20.21 -26.97 4.52
C ALA A 597 -19.64 -25.96 5.53
N CYS A 598 -20.28 -24.79 5.70
CA CYS A 598 -19.88 -23.76 6.66
C CYS A 598 -21.12 -23.06 7.27
N ASN A 599 -20.91 -22.06 8.14
CA ASN A 599 -21.99 -21.30 8.80
C ASN A 599 -21.77 -19.77 8.83
N CYS A 600 -20.80 -19.28 8.06
CA CYS A 600 -20.52 -17.87 7.84
C CYS A 600 -19.93 -17.66 6.44
N LEU A 601 -20.31 -16.56 5.79
CA LEU A 601 -19.73 -16.11 4.52
C LEU A 601 -18.62 -15.09 4.80
N LEU A 602 -17.45 -15.24 4.17
CA LEU A 602 -16.54 -14.11 4.01
C LEU A 602 -16.98 -13.26 2.80
N LEU A 603 -17.26 -11.97 3.02
CA LEU A 603 -17.75 -11.08 1.98
C LEU A 603 -16.63 -10.17 1.45
N LYS A 604 -16.04 -10.56 0.32
CA LYS A 604 -15.04 -9.77 -0.42
C LYS A 604 -15.67 -9.26 -1.72
N VAL A 605 -16.01 -7.96 -1.77
CA VAL A 605 -16.69 -7.34 -2.92
C VAL A 605 -15.99 -7.55 -4.28
N ASN A 606 -14.67 -7.75 -4.31
CA ASN A 606 -13.91 -7.98 -5.54
C ASN A 606 -13.93 -9.43 -6.04
N GLN A 607 -14.28 -10.42 -5.22
CA GLN A 607 -14.45 -11.81 -5.67
C GLN A 607 -15.68 -11.96 -6.56
N ILE A 608 -16.73 -11.16 -6.35
CA ILE A 608 -17.94 -11.16 -7.17
C ILE A 608 -17.99 -10.01 -8.19
N GLY A 609 -17.44 -8.83 -7.86
CA GLY A 609 -17.17 -7.75 -8.81
C GLY A 609 -18.24 -6.65 -8.94
N SER A 610 -19.30 -6.64 -8.13
CA SER A 610 -20.22 -5.50 -8.00
C SER A 610 -20.79 -5.36 -6.58
N VAL A 611 -21.26 -4.16 -6.24
CA VAL A 611 -21.92 -3.87 -4.96
C VAL A 611 -23.27 -4.60 -4.88
N THR A 612 -24.05 -4.63 -5.96
CA THR A 612 -25.36 -5.32 -5.99
C THR A 612 -25.22 -6.81 -5.71
N GLU A 613 -24.30 -7.51 -6.38
CA GLU A 613 -24.11 -8.95 -6.17
C GLU A 613 -23.56 -9.25 -4.76
N ALA A 614 -22.70 -8.39 -4.20
CA ALA A 614 -22.22 -8.54 -2.83
C ALA A 614 -23.34 -8.34 -1.78
N ILE A 615 -24.26 -7.39 -1.99
CA ILE A 615 -25.45 -7.23 -1.16
C ILE A 615 -26.35 -8.47 -1.27
N GLN A 616 -26.52 -9.03 -2.48
CA GLN A 616 -27.30 -10.26 -2.70
C GLN A 616 -26.66 -11.47 -2.00
N ALA A 617 -25.33 -11.66 -2.11
CA ALA A 617 -24.58 -12.71 -1.44
C ALA A 617 -24.69 -12.63 0.10
N CYS A 618 -24.56 -11.42 0.67
CA CYS A 618 -24.79 -11.18 2.10
C CYS A 618 -26.21 -11.60 2.54
N LYS A 619 -27.23 -11.17 1.78
CA LYS A 619 -28.64 -11.46 2.10
C LYS A 619 -28.97 -12.95 1.93
N LEU A 620 -28.35 -13.64 0.97
CA LEU A 620 -28.46 -15.08 0.78
C LEU A 620 -27.87 -15.86 1.98
N ALA A 621 -26.68 -15.47 2.46
CA ALA A 621 -26.09 -16.07 3.66
C ALA A 621 -26.95 -15.81 4.91
N GLN A 622 -27.36 -14.57 5.14
CA GLN A 622 -28.24 -14.19 6.27
C GLN A 622 -29.59 -14.92 6.22
N ALA A 623 -30.18 -15.14 5.04
CA ALA A 623 -31.42 -15.90 4.87
C ALA A 623 -31.26 -17.41 5.19
N ASN A 624 -30.06 -17.96 5.05
CA ASN A 624 -29.71 -19.32 5.50
C ASN A 624 -29.29 -19.37 6.99
N GLY A 625 -29.43 -18.26 7.73
CA GLY A 625 -29.09 -18.17 9.15
C GLY A 625 -27.59 -18.08 9.43
N TRP A 626 -26.78 -17.74 8.44
CA TRP A 626 -25.32 -17.61 8.58
C TRP A 626 -24.90 -16.23 9.07
N GLY A 627 -23.72 -16.19 9.70
CA GLY A 627 -22.96 -14.95 9.86
C GLY A 627 -22.44 -14.44 8.51
N VAL A 628 -22.05 -13.17 8.45
CA VAL A 628 -21.30 -12.62 7.32
C VAL A 628 -20.16 -11.76 7.86
N MET A 629 -18.92 -12.10 7.52
CA MET A 629 -17.74 -11.30 7.86
C MET A 629 -17.30 -10.50 6.64
N VAL A 630 -17.49 -9.18 6.68
CA VAL A 630 -16.99 -8.30 5.61
C VAL A 630 -15.47 -8.28 5.65
N SER A 631 -14.84 -8.37 4.47
CA SER A 631 -13.40 -8.52 4.36
C SER A 631 -12.74 -7.54 3.41
N HIS A 632 -11.53 -7.15 3.79
CA HIS A 632 -10.50 -6.60 2.90
C HIS A 632 -9.87 -7.67 1.98
N ARG A 633 -8.79 -7.29 1.27
CA ARG A 633 -7.79 -8.21 0.71
C ARG A 633 -6.39 -7.80 1.19
N SER A 634 -5.41 -8.68 1.04
CA SER A 634 -4.00 -8.39 1.39
C SER A 634 -3.37 -7.30 0.52
N GLY A 635 -3.78 -7.13 -0.74
CA GLY A 635 -3.57 -5.90 -1.50
C GLY A 635 -4.72 -4.92 -1.31
N GLU A 636 -4.50 -3.84 -0.58
CA GLU A 636 -5.53 -2.84 -0.27
C GLU A 636 -5.05 -1.40 -0.49
N THR A 637 -5.95 -0.45 -0.28
CA THR A 637 -5.89 0.96 -0.67
C THR A 637 -6.30 1.85 0.49
N GLU A 638 -6.18 3.18 0.33
CA GLU A 638 -6.75 4.17 1.26
C GLU A 638 -8.28 4.26 1.21
N ASP A 639 -8.96 3.52 0.32
CA ASP A 639 -10.42 3.45 0.31
C ASP A 639 -10.95 2.91 1.65
N THR A 640 -12.17 3.31 2.01
CA THR A 640 -12.83 2.95 3.27
C THR A 640 -14.19 2.29 3.07
N PHE A 641 -14.60 2.03 1.82
CA PHE A 641 -15.93 1.50 1.48
C PHE A 641 -16.38 0.32 2.35
N ILE A 642 -15.50 -0.63 2.66
CA ILE A 642 -15.87 -1.82 3.46
C ILE A 642 -16.24 -1.51 4.93
N ALA A 643 -15.80 -0.37 5.48
CA ALA A 643 -16.24 0.12 6.79
C ALA A 643 -17.70 0.61 6.77
N ASP A 644 -18.08 1.35 5.74
CA ASP A 644 -19.47 1.74 5.52
C ASP A 644 -20.34 0.54 5.13
N LEU A 645 -19.78 -0.41 4.35
CA LEU A 645 -20.45 -1.63 3.90
C LEU A 645 -20.87 -2.52 5.07
N VAL A 646 -19.98 -2.80 6.03
CA VAL A 646 -20.29 -3.70 7.16
C VAL A 646 -21.36 -3.14 8.08
N VAL A 647 -21.38 -1.83 8.30
CA VAL A 647 -22.44 -1.15 9.08
C VAL A 647 -23.74 -1.14 8.27
N GLY A 648 -23.69 -0.82 6.97
CA GLY A 648 -24.88 -0.81 6.11
C GLY A 648 -25.52 -2.19 5.93
N LEU A 649 -24.71 -3.24 5.79
CA LEU A 649 -25.15 -4.64 5.74
C LEU A 649 -25.50 -5.22 7.13
N CYS A 650 -25.15 -4.50 8.21
CA CYS A 650 -25.44 -4.86 9.59
C CYS A 650 -24.92 -6.26 9.98
N THR A 651 -23.73 -6.65 9.50
CA THR A 651 -23.28 -8.05 9.61
C THR A 651 -22.64 -8.40 10.95
N GLY A 652 -22.25 -7.41 11.75
CA GLY A 652 -21.74 -7.59 13.11
C GLY A 652 -20.26 -7.97 13.22
N GLN A 653 -19.55 -8.16 12.11
CA GLN A 653 -18.13 -8.55 12.11
C GLN A 653 -17.39 -8.14 10.82
N ILE A 654 -16.13 -7.69 10.97
CA ILE A 654 -15.24 -7.29 9.87
C ILE A 654 -13.82 -7.83 10.12
N LYS A 655 -13.17 -8.39 9.09
CA LYS A 655 -11.70 -8.50 9.07
C LYS A 655 -11.11 -7.48 8.10
N THR A 656 -10.26 -6.61 8.62
CA THR A 656 -9.57 -5.60 7.79
C THR A 656 -8.09 -5.40 8.18
N GLY A 657 -7.50 -6.40 8.82
CA GLY A 657 -6.06 -6.51 9.11
C GLY A 657 -5.69 -6.11 10.53
N ALA A 658 -4.40 -5.93 10.80
CA ALA A 658 -3.91 -5.48 12.10
C ALA A 658 -4.39 -4.05 12.44
N PRO A 659 -4.29 -3.62 13.71
CA PRO A 659 -4.26 -2.20 14.08
C PRO A 659 -2.91 -1.54 13.68
N CYS A 660 -2.41 -1.86 12.48
CA CYS A 660 -1.14 -1.42 11.92
C CYS A 660 -1.28 -1.31 10.39
N ARG A 661 -0.45 -0.44 9.78
CA ARG A 661 -0.50 -0.05 8.35
C ARG A 661 -1.78 0.73 7.96
N SER A 662 -1.61 1.77 7.15
CA SER A 662 -2.64 2.80 6.98
C SER A 662 -3.85 2.36 6.14
N GLU A 663 -3.67 1.42 5.21
CA GLU A 663 -4.75 0.83 4.41
C GLU A 663 -5.71 -0.03 5.25
N ARG A 664 -5.25 -0.51 6.42
CA ARG A 664 -6.04 -1.23 7.43
C ARG A 664 -6.70 -0.23 8.38
N LEU A 665 -5.88 0.64 8.97
CA LEU A 665 -6.30 1.68 9.90
C LEU A 665 -7.28 2.69 9.27
N ALA A 666 -7.29 2.90 7.96
CA ALA A 666 -8.27 3.74 7.28
C ALA A 666 -9.71 3.27 7.57
N LYS A 667 -9.96 1.95 7.51
CA LYS A 667 -11.28 1.35 7.77
C LYS A 667 -11.64 1.40 9.25
N TYR A 668 -10.72 1.03 10.14
CA TYR A 668 -10.94 1.12 11.59
C TYR A 668 -11.18 2.56 12.06
N ASN A 669 -10.47 3.54 11.49
CA ASN A 669 -10.71 4.96 11.75
C ASN A 669 -12.05 5.45 11.14
N GLN A 670 -12.52 4.87 10.03
CA GLN A 670 -13.83 5.17 9.49
C GLN A 670 -14.95 4.61 10.37
N LEU A 671 -14.81 3.38 10.87
CA LEU A 671 -15.77 2.80 11.84
C LEU A 671 -15.88 3.62 13.13
N MET A 672 -14.78 4.20 13.65
CA MET A 672 -14.85 5.16 14.76
C MET A 672 -15.64 6.43 14.43
N ARG A 673 -15.56 6.95 13.18
CA ARG A 673 -16.35 8.11 12.76
C ARG A 673 -17.82 7.77 12.60
N ILE A 674 -18.14 6.57 12.11
CA ILE A 674 -19.51 6.09 11.98
C ILE A 674 -20.14 5.88 13.37
N GLU A 675 -19.39 5.33 14.33
CA GLU A 675 -19.82 5.25 15.73
C GLU A 675 -20.06 6.65 16.35
N GLU A 676 -19.17 7.62 16.10
CA GLU A 676 -19.31 9.00 16.58
C GLU A 676 -20.48 9.76 15.91
N GLU A 677 -20.78 9.50 14.64
CA GLU A 677 -21.92 10.10 13.91
C GLU A 677 -23.28 9.49 14.33
N LEU A 678 -23.32 8.17 14.61
CA LEU A 678 -24.53 7.49 15.09
C LEU A 678 -24.83 7.80 16.56
N GLY A 679 -23.81 8.04 17.39
CA GLY A 679 -23.98 8.43 18.80
C GLY A 679 -24.83 7.43 19.58
N ASP A 680 -25.91 7.90 20.22
CA ASP A 680 -26.85 7.06 20.98
C ASP A 680 -27.57 5.98 20.14
N GLN A 681 -27.47 6.01 18.80
CA GLN A 681 -27.99 4.97 17.90
C GLN A 681 -26.97 3.86 17.61
N ALA A 682 -25.69 4.01 17.98
CA ALA A 682 -24.66 3.03 17.73
C ALA A 682 -24.83 1.81 18.65
N ARG A 683 -25.24 0.66 18.09
CA ARG A 683 -25.18 -0.64 18.78
C ARG A 683 -23.89 -1.36 18.37
N PHE A 684 -23.06 -1.77 19.33
CA PHE A 684 -21.89 -2.62 19.06
C PHE A 684 -22.27 -4.11 19.14
N ALA A 685 -21.80 -4.93 18.20
CA ALA A 685 -22.23 -6.32 18.10
C ALA A 685 -21.75 -7.21 19.26
N GLY A 686 -20.54 -6.97 19.78
CA GLY A 686 -19.95 -7.72 20.89
C GLY A 686 -20.05 -9.24 20.74
N HIS A 687 -20.50 -9.94 21.79
CA HIS A 687 -20.72 -11.39 21.75
C HIS A 687 -21.74 -11.87 20.69
N ASN A 688 -22.61 -10.99 20.18
CA ASN A 688 -23.59 -11.30 19.14
C ASN A 688 -23.05 -11.12 17.70
N PHE A 689 -21.74 -10.99 17.50
CA PHE A 689 -21.10 -10.80 16.18
C PHE A 689 -21.53 -11.80 15.08
N ARG A 690 -21.92 -13.03 15.47
CA ARG A 690 -22.44 -14.07 14.55
C ARG A 690 -23.88 -13.80 14.07
N ASN A 691 -24.69 -13.13 14.88
CA ASN A 691 -26.08 -12.76 14.58
C ASN A 691 -26.47 -11.46 15.31
N PRO A 692 -26.10 -10.28 14.77
CA PRO A 692 -26.43 -8.99 15.37
C PRO A 692 -27.93 -8.63 15.28
N SER A 693 -28.76 -9.40 14.57
CA SER A 693 -30.22 -9.14 14.50
C SER A 693 -30.97 -9.46 15.81
N ALA A 694 -30.26 -10.00 16.82
CA ALA A 694 -30.78 -10.30 18.16
C ALA A 694 -30.49 -9.21 19.20
N LEU A 695 -30.05 -8.01 18.78
CA LEU A 695 -29.61 -6.90 19.64
C LEU A 695 -30.70 -5.90 20.05
#